data_AF-A0A415RTY5-F1
#
_entry.id   AF-A0A415RTY5-F1
#
_cell.length_a   1.000
_cell.length_b   1.000
_cell.length_c   1.000
_cell.angle_alpha   90.00
_cell.angle_beta   90.00
_cell.angle_gamma   90.00
#
_symmetry.space_group_name_H-M   'P 1'
#
loop_
_entity.id
_entity.type
_entity.pdbx_description
1 polymer ?
#
loop_
_entity_poly.entity_id
_entity_poly.type
_entity_poly.pdbx_seq_one_letter_code
_entity_poly.pdbx_strand_id
1 'polypeptide(L)'
;MPKIDVEEQLKLRFLQPLTACMLRRVVIWHDADGEFAPEFERLAAEGFDGAGADDGVMPAHGDFERPVRFVEACEGCMFAVKKLINRDDLANDILLYRRCPRGRLEGDWLADVELYADQFQADYLSLLADQLGIENIDAVRESLREHKTFFDAKTRCVKFAACVPHASGASDIELGILTVIFGGKEVGDARPAFVLRGCMTTLLHEGPEALAELVDKCCVRDVLAAFIVRCYGFEGPLYERDSLLALASHVLITAASTVLPEGALKGLESYVAPAYGPYCLEAVRTWDQTSDARASSEDLFEICRLVEDARGLFARFEALSIDVLTSLDVFPCVNEAVLSQLFCSFAQGADRVADARAFAARRCDLSWYRRVESYFDLLVAVADMCAFRQAHAGGFHLAQPQQVWDAYTSDWYAMDAAYRHMCTAYLRARSVECDVLEEPARAVVDWAENLYSNWFLADANVCWATAAQGEWADCGYIDGPARQDEFYWHVLPTFVGSAKTTVVIVSDALRYEVARDVAALLERERGGNVRVSSMQAVFPSITEVGMPALLPHQALELAADGSFVLADGMPTATTPQREAVLTHVEPTARALRSSAYLNMAGVERKALLKDSRLVYLYHNKIDATGEKAATQDDVFDACADTVEELATLARRVCTDAPGARVVITADHGFIYTRRELNECQMLGKPDLPFLDAPVMHGKRHLVVPNEAVAKLSDEARRVFVNVDMGRLGAGFEGFAPRENVHFKRPGGTNNYVHGGMSLQELCVPVIGFWCARSGSKDFVDTRAATLRVLSEGRRVTNSLFSVNLIQEEPAQGKVLPCEYELVFTDASGNEVSDTVKAHANKTSVNSQERVVHAKFALRAADGFSAKGPYYLVCRERETGKIVWRETYTIAVSFAPVADFGF
;
A
#
# COMPACT_ATOMS: atom_id res chain seq x y z
N MET A 1 28.95 7.82 -36.62
CA MET A 1 28.09 7.02 -37.50
C MET A 1 28.32 5.55 -37.18
N PRO A 2 27.31 4.67 -37.02
CA PRO A 2 27.55 3.32 -37.52
C PRO A 2 27.86 3.56 -39.00
N LYS A 3 28.98 3.07 -39.53
CA LYS A 3 29.08 3.02 -40.97
C LYS A 3 27.84 2.25 -41.39
N ILE A 4 26.88 2.97 -41.97
CA ILE A 4 25.94 2.36 -42.90
C ILE A 4 26.85 1.49 -43.75
N ASP A 5 26.58 0.19 -43.80
CA ASP A 5 27.52 -0.82 -44.28
C ASP A 5 27.94 -0.65 -45.75
N VAL A 6 27.54 0.47 -46.37
CA VAL A 6 28.02 1.02 -47.63
C VAL A 6 29.53 0.92 -47.79
N GLU A 7 30.33 1.34 -46.80
CA GLU A 7 31.79 1.28 -46.95
C GLU A 7 32.31 -0.16 -46.94
N GLU A 8 31.77 -1.03 -46.09
CA GLU A 8 32.16 -2.44 -46.03
C GLU A 8 31.68 -3.18 -47.28
N GLN A 9 30.48 -2.90 -47.78
CA GLN A 9 29.94 -3.46 -49.02
C GLN A 9 30.72 -2.99 -50.25
N LEU A 10 31.13 -1.71 -50.28
CA LEU A 10 32.04 -1.18 -51.30
C LEU A 10 33.42 -1.85 -51.18
N LYS A 11 33.97 -1.98 -49.96
CA LYS A 11 35.24 -2.70 -49.71
C LYS A 11 35.16 -4.15 -50.20
N LEU A 12 34.12 -4.88 -49.84
CA LEU A 12 33.89 -6.27 -50.24
C LEU A 12 33.87 -6.44 -51.77
N ARG A 13 33.35 -5.46 -52.52
CA ARG A 13 33.38 -5.50 -54.00
C ARG A 13 34.79 -5.42 -54.56
N PHE A 14 35.64 -4.56 -54.00
CA PHE A 14 37.05 -4.47 -54.44
C PHE A 14 37.89 -5.67 -54.02
N LEU A 15 37.53 -6.36 -52.92
CA LEU A 15 38.20 -7.57 -52.45
C LEU A 15 37.85 -8.84 -53.26
N GLN A 16 36.82 -8.80 -54.10
CA GLN A 16 36.49 -9.94 -54.95
C GLN A 16 37.56 -10.16 -56.04
N PRO A 17 37.98 -11.41 -56.30
CA PRO A 17 38.97 -11.71 -57.33
C PRO A 17 38.49 -11.24 -58.71
N LEU A 18 39.42 -10.72 -59.51
CA LEU A 18 39.14 -10.35 -60.91
C LEU A 18 38.87 -11.61 -61.74
N THR A 19 37.97 -11.50 -62.71
CA THR A 19 37.81 -12.56 -63.71
C THR A 19 39.03 -12.60 -64.64
N ALA A 20 39.32 -13.75 -65.27
CA ALA A 20 40.59 -14.05 -65.97
C ALA A 20 40.99 -13.09 -67.11
N CYS A 21 40.13 -12.12 -67.46
CA CYS A 21 40.32 -11.16 -68.54
C CYS A 21 40.34 -9.69 -68.05
N MET A 22 40.11 -9.44 -66.76
CA MET A 22 40.06 -8.10 -66.18
C MET A 22 41.40 -7.73 -65.55
N LEU A 23 41.91 -6.54 -65.88
CA LEU A 23 43.16 -6.00 -65.32
C LEU A 23 42.93 -5.15 -64.05
N ARG A 24 41.69 -4.70 -63.85
CA ARG A 24 41.22 -3.87 -62.72
C ARG A 24 39.70 -3.97 -62.56
N ARG A 25 39.16 -3.42 -61.47
CA ARG A 25 37.72 -3.27 -61.19
C ARG A 25 37.30 -1.80 -61.21
N VAL A 26 36.19 -1.50 -61.85
CA VAL A 26 35.53 -0.19 -61.79
C VAL A 26 34.19 -0.41 -61.10
N VAL A 27 33.93 0.31 -60.01
CA VAL A 27 32.65 0.29 -59.28
C VAL A 27 32.02 1.67 -59.40
N ILE A 28 30.80 1.75 -59.92
CA ILE A 28 30.01 2.97 -59.96
C ILE A 28 29.10 3.00 -58.73
N TRP A 29 29.22 4.06 -57.94
CA TRP A 29 28.36 4.36 -56.82
C TRP A 29 27.32 5.40 -57.25
N HIS A 30 26.09 4.93 -57.43
CA HIS A 30 24.91 5.75 -57.68
C HIS A 30 24.32 6.25 -56.37
N ASP A 31 24.27 7.57 -56.23
CA ASP A 31 23.62 8.26 -55.12
C ASP A 31 22.69 9.33 -55.68
N ALA A 32 21.44 8.96 -55.93
CA ALA A 32 20.49 9.83 -56.63
C ALA A 32 20.25 11.16 -55.90
N ASP A 33 20.23 11.12 -54.56
CA ASP A 33 19.87 12.26 -53.71
C ASP A 33 21.12 12.94 -53.11
N GLY A 34 22.32 12.39 -53.34
CA GLY A 34 23.60 12.94 -52.89
C GLY A 34 23.85 12.79 -51.39
N GLU A 35 23.15 11.86 -50.73
CA GLU A 35 23.16 11.66 -49.29
C GLU A 35 24.48 11.12 -48.75
N PHE A 36 25.30 10.52 -49.60
CA PHE A 36 26.59 9.91 -49.29
C PHE A 36 27.80 10.66 -49.88
N ALA A 37 27.60 11.88 -50.37
CA ALA A 37 28.69 12.72 -50.84
C ALA A 37 29.79 12.94 -49.77
N PRO A 38 29.46 13.22 -48.49
CA PRO A 38 30.48 13.37 -47.44
C PRO A 38 31.27 12.07 -47.18
N GLU A 39 30.62 10.92 -47.25
CA GLU A 39 31.25 9.60 -47.11
C GLU A 39 32.21 9.32 -48.27
N PHE A 40 31.83 9.67 -49.49
CA PHE A 40 32.72 9.62 -50.64
C PHE A 40 33.91 10.56 -50.49
N GLU A 41 33.71 11.82 -50.09
CA GLU A 41 34.79 12.79 -49.86
C GLU A 41 35.77 12.28 -48.80
N ARG A 42 35.26 11.70 -47.71
CA ARG A 42 36.10 11.07 -46.69
C ARG A 42 36.89 9.89 -47.24
N LEU A 43 36.25 8.99 -47.99
CA LEU A 43 36.94 7.85 -48.63
C LEU A 43 38.01 8.32 -49.61
N ALA A 44 37.74 9.39 -50.36
CA ALA A 44 38.67 9.99 -51.30
C ALA A 44 39.88 10.65 -50.62
N ALA A 45 39.79 11.00 -49.33
CA ALA A 45 40.88 11.55 -48.54
C ALA A 45 41.63 10.49 -47.71
N GLU A 46 40.91 9.56 -47.08
CA GLU A 46 41.44 8.62 -46.10
C GLU A 46 41.72 7.22 -46.68
N GLY A 47 41.10 6.86 -47.80
CA GLY A 47 41.07 5.49 -48.31
C GLY A 47 40.17 4.56 -47.46
N PHE A 48 39.96 3.32 -47.94
CA PHE A 48 39.16 2.30 -47.25
C PHE A 48 39.81 1.75 -45.96
N ASP A 49 41.13 1.87 -45.82
CA ASP A 49 41.90 1.34 -44.69
C ASP A 49 42.51 2.44 -43.80
N GLY A 50 42.24 3.71 -44.10
CA GLY A 50 42.77 4.87 -43.37
C GLY A 50 44.24 5.17 -43.64
N ALA A 51 44.88 4.52 -44.62
CA ALA A 51 46.27 4.77 -44.98
C ALA A 51 46.49 6.12 -45.71
N GLY A 52 45.41 6.82 -46.06
CA GLY A 52 45.42 8.06 -46.83
C GLY A 52 45.43 7.82 -48.34
N ALA A 53 44.82 8.75 -49.07
CA ALA A 53 44.87 8.78 -50.53
C ALA A 53 45.72 9.98 -50.99
N ASP A 54 46.73 9.73 -51.83
CA ASP A 54 47.54 10.78 -52.46
C ASP A 54 47.04 10.98 -53.89
N ASP A 55 46.76 12.23 -54.27
CA ASP A 55 46.11 12.60 -55.54
C ASP A 55 44.86 11.74 -55.88
N GLY A 56 44.04 11.46 -54.86
CA GLY A 56 42.82 10.66 -54.97
C GLY A 56 43.06 9.16 -55.20
N VAL A 57 44.27 8.64 -54.96
CA VAL A 57 44.60 7.20 -55.05
C VAL A 57 45.05 6.67 -53.69
N MET A 58 44.32 5.69 -53.19
CA MET A 58 44.76 4.85 -52.08
C MET A 58 45.74 3.79 -52.60
N PRO A 59 46.94 3.63 -52.02
CA PRO A 59 47.90 2.63 -52.44
C PRO A 59 47.42 1.20 -52.15
N ALA A 60 47.99 0.21 -52.85
CA ALA A 60 47.75 -1.20 -52.53
C ALA A 60 48.34 -1.50 -51.14
N HIS A 61 47.47 -1.71 -50.16
CA HIS A 61 47.82 -1.89 -48.76
C HIS A 61 46.74 -2.69 -48.01
N GLY A 62 47.16 -3.45 -46.99
CA GLY A 62 46.26 -4.34 -46.24
C GLY A 62 45.64 -5.43 -47.10
N ASP A 63 44.31 -5.50 -47.10
CA ASP A 63 43.52 -6.49 -47.85
C ASP A 63 43.40 -6.16 -49.36
N PHE A 64 43.79 -4.95 -49.78
CA PHE A 64 43.65 -4.50 -51.16
C PHE A 64 44.90 -4.85 -51.99
N GLU A 65 44.75 -5.80 -52.91
CA GLU A 65 45.82 -6.21 -53.83
C GLU A 65 46.24 -5.13 -54.84
N ARG A 66 45.36 -4.15 -55.09
CA ARG A 66 45.53 -3.09 -56.11
C ARG A 66 45.20 -1.72 -55.52
N PRO A 67 45.85 -0.64 -55.99
CA PRO A 67 45.48 0.71 -55.59
C PRO A 67 44.06 1.06 -56.05
N VAL A 68 43.35 1.85 -55.26
CA VAL A 68 41.98 2.30 -55.57
C VAL A 68 41.96 3.81 -55.77
N ARG A 69 41.55 4.25 -56.96
CA ARG A 69 41.33 5.66 -57.28
C ARG A 69 39.88 6.05 -57.01
N PHE A 70 39.69 7.17 -56.33
CA PHE A 70 38.39 7.77 -56.08
C PHE A 70 38.13 8.87 -57.10
N VAL A 71 36.99 8.81 -57.80
CA VAL A 71 36.63 9.77 -58.86
C VAL A 71 35.19 10.22 -58.67
N GLU A 72 34.96 11.53 -58.52
CA GLU A 72 33.63 12.11 -58.59
C GLU A 72 33.30 12.47 -60.05
N ALA A 73 32.17 11.94 -60.55
CA ALA A 73 31.62 12.31 -61.85
C ALA A 73 30.48 13.33 -61.67
N CYS A 74 30.84 14.59 -61.85
CA CYS A 74 29.92 15.73 -61.79
C CYS A 74 29.84 16.48 -63.14
N GLU A 75 28.82 17.31 -63.28
CA GLU A 75 28.62 18.10 -64.49
C GLU A 75 29.81 19.07 -64.70
N GLY A 76 30.33 19.12 -65.93
CA GLY A 76 31.53 19.90 -66.28
C GLY A 76 32.84 19.11 -66.31
N CYS A 77 32.95 17.95 -65.66
CA CYS A 77 34.15 17.10 -65.69
C CYS A 77 33.98 15.77 -66.45
N MET A 78 32.78 15.47 -66.96
CA MET A 78 32.42 14.16 -67.55
C MET A 78 33.36 13.67 -68.66
N PHE A 79 33.84 14.56 -69.54
CA PHE A 79 34.82 14.17 -70.57
C PHE A 79 36.18 13.80 -69.97
N ALA A 80 36.65 14.56 -68.98
CA ALA A 80 37.90 14.29 -68.29
C ALA A 80 37.81 12.96 -67.53
N VAL A 81 36.69 12.69 -66.85
CA VAL A 81 36.42 11.42 -66.18
C VAL A 81 36.39 10.26 -67.18
N LYS A 82 35.69 10.43 -68.32
CA LYS A 82 35.66 9.41 -69.38
C LYS A 82 37.06 9.10 -69.93
N LYS A 83 37.87 10.14 -70.18
CA LYS A 83 39.25 10.01 -70.64
C LYS A 83 40.13 9.33 -69.58
N LEU A 84 39.98 9.72 -68.32
CA LEU A 84 40.69 9.13 -67.19
C LEU A 84 40.46 7.63 -67.12
N ILE A 85 39.19 7.21 -67.12
CA ILE A 85 38.81 5.80 -67.05
C ILE A 85 39.27 5.07 -68.32
N ASN A 86 39.01 5.57 -69.52
CA ASN A 86 39.25 4.78 -70.73
C ASN A 86 40.67 4.87 -71.30
N ARG A 87 41.51 5.82 -70.87
CA ARG A 87 42.82 6.09 -71.50
C ARG A 87 43.96 6.40 -70.53
N ASP A 88 43.73 7.18 -69.49
CA ASP A 88 44.85 7.72 -68.69
C ASP A 88 45.22 6.81 -67.51
N ASP A 89 44.24 6.30 -66.76
CA ASP A 89 44.44 5.32 -65.70
C ASP A 89 43.85 4.00 -66.17
N LEU A 90 44.70 2.98 -66.34
CA LEU A 90 44.29 1.62 -66.75
C LEU A 90 44.73 0.56 -65.73
N ALA A 91 45.40 0.98 -64.64
CA ALA A 91 46.06 0.08 -63.70
C ALA A 91 45.36 0.05 -62.33
N ASN A 92 44.79 1.16 -61.89
CA ASN A 92 44.13 1.25 -60.59
C ASN A 92 42.69 0.76 -60.69
N ASP A 93 42.21 0.14 -59.61
CA ASP A 93 40.78 -0.05 -59.38
C ASP A 93 40.13 1.34 -59.19
N ILE A 94 38.89 1.54 -59.61
CA ILE A 94 38.23 2.85 -59.59
C ILE A 94 36.90 2.77 -58.84
N LEU A 95 36.71 3.64 -57.83
CA LEU A 95 35.40 3.98 -57.28
C LEU A 95 34.91 5.28 -57.91
N LEU A 96 33.89 5.18 -58.74
CA LEU A 96 33.28 6.29 -59.46
C LEU A 96 31.98 6.70 -58.78
N TYR A 97 31.96 7.86 -58.11
CA TYR A 97 30.77 8.38 -57.43
C TYR A 97 29.97 9.31 -58.34
N ARG A 98 28.65 9.12 -58.38
CA ARG A 98 27.74 9.85 -59.26
C ARG A 98 26.45 10.22 -58.54
N ARG A 99 26.07 11.50 -58.66
CA ARG A 99 24.77 12.01 -58.18
C ARG A 99 23.64 11.74 -59.18
N CYS A 100 23.37 10.48 -59.47
CA CYS A 100 22.29 10.10 -60.38
C CYS A 100 21.72 8.70 -60.07
N PRO A 101 20.42 8.47 -60.33
CA PRO A 101 19.84 7.14 -60.23
C PRO A 101 20.39 6.22 -61.33
N ARG A 102 20.48 4.93 -61.01
CA ARG A 102 20.90 3.89 -61.95
C ARG A 102 19.95 3.81 -63.16
N GLY A 103 20.50 3.48 -64.34
CA GLY A 103 19.72 2.99 -65.49
C GLY A 103 19.38 4.01 -66.58
N ARG A 104 19.82 5.27 -66.48
CA ARG A 104 19.70 6.26 -67.57
C ARG A 104 20.97 6.28 -68.44
N LEU A 105 21.01 5.44 -69.47
CA LEU A 105 22.15 5.37 -70.40
C LEU A 105 22.05 6.35 -71.58
N GLU A 106 20.83 6.72 -71.98
CA GLU A 106 20.62 7.57 -73.16
C GLU A 106 21.15 8.99 -72.89
N GLY A 107 22.09 9.44 -73.72
CA GLY A 107 22.76 10.74 -73.57
C GLY A 107 23.85 10.80 -72.50
N ASP A 108 24.16 9.70 -71.82
CA ASP A 108 25.18 9.67 -70.76
C ASP A 108 26.60 9.53 -71.34
N TRP A 109 27.49 10.45 -70.94
CA TRP A 109 28.91 10.42 -71.30
C TRP A 109 29.62 9.17 -70.83
N LEU A 110 29.17 8.53 -69.75
CA LEU A 110 29.78 7.31 -69.19
C LEU A 110 28.97 6.05 -69.51
N ALA A 111 28.04 6.09 -70.46
CA ALA A 111 27.22 4.93 -70.83
C ALA A 111 28.04 3.69 -71.21
N ASP A 112 29.20 3.85 -71.83
CA ASP A 112 30.14 2.77 -72.13
C ASP A 112 30.75 2.15 -70.87
N VAL A 113 31.02 2.96 -69.84
CA VAL A 113 31.54 2.50 -68.53
C VAL A 113 30.45 1.80 -67.73
N GLU A 114 29.23 2.36 -67.72
CA GLU A 114 28.04 1.80 -67.08
C GLU A 114 27.71 0.36 -67.52
N LEU A 115 28.05 0.01 -68.77
CA LEU A 115 27.76 -1.31 -69.35
C LEU A 115 28.69 -2.42 -68.84
N TYR A 116 29.90 -2.10 -68.36
CA TYR A 116 30.87 -3.11 -67.89
C TYR A 116 31.27 -2.97 -66.42
N ALA A 117 31.08 -1.80 -65.82
CA ALA A 117 31.44 -1.55 -64.43
C ALA A 117 30.48 -2.22 -63.45
N ASP A 118 31.00 -2.56 -62.28
CA ASP A 118 30.19 -3.04 -61.15
C ASP A 118 29.34 -1.89 -60.63
N GLN A 119 28.07 -2.18 -60.34
CA GLN A 119 27.11 -1.17 -59.93
C GLN A 119 26.80 -1.28 -58.43
N PHE A 120 26.87 -0.17 -57.71
CA PHE A 120 26.52 -0.03 -56.31
C PHE A 120 25.52 1.13 -56.12
N GLN A 121 24.40 0.85 -55.46
CA GLN A 121 23.40 1.86 -55.11
C GLN A 121 23.01 1.61 -53.66
N ALA A 122 23.03 2.67 -52.85
CA ALA A 122 22.59 2.65 -51.48
C ALA A 122 21.45 3.66 -51.33
N ASP A 123 20.35 3.21 -50.74
CA ASP A 123 19.22 4.06 -50.37
C ASP A 123 19.20 4.15 -48.85
N TYR A 124 19.45 5.34 -48.30
CA TYR A 124 19.54 5.56 -46.85
C TYR A 124 18.31 5.01 -46.11
N LEU A 125 17.11 5.23 -46.66
CA LEU A 125 15.86 4.79 -46.02
C LEU A 125 15.73 3.27 -46.00
N SER A 126 16.22 2.57 -47.03
CA SER A 126 16.25 1.11 -47.06
C SER A 126 17.19 0.53 -46.00
N LEU A 127 18.37 1.13 -45.84
CA LEU A 127 19.34 0.69 -44.84
C LEU A 127 18.92 1.03 -43.41
N LEU A 128 18.24 2.17 -43.22
CA LEU A 128 17.62 2.52 -41.95
C LEU A 128 16.48 1.57 -41.60
N ALA A 129 15.60 1.23 -42.56
CA ALA A 129 14.51 0.27 -42.35
C ALA A 129 15.05 -1.10 -41.93
N ASP A 130 16.09 -1.61 -42.61
CA ASP A 130 16.77 -2.85 -42.25
C ASP A 130 17.36 -2.80 -40.84
N GLN A 131 18.02 -1.68 -40.48
CA GLN A 131 18.59 -1.49 -39.14
C GLN A 131 17.52 -1.47 -38.04
N LEU A 132 16.35 -0.92 -38.33
CA LEU A 132 15.22 -0.83 -37.40
C LEU A 132 14.36 -2.11 -37.38
N GLY A 133 14.66 -3.09 -38.24
CA GLY A 133 13.89 -4.34 -38.33
C GLY A 133 12.51 -4.17 -38.98
N ILE A 134 12.34 -3.18 -39.85
CA ILE A 134 11.05 -2.86 -40.48
C ILE A 134 10.84 -3.75 -41.71
N GLU A 135 9.79 -4.58 -41.68
CA GLU A 135 9.51 -5.54 -42.74
C GLU A 135 8.87 -4.91 -43.99
N ASN A 136 8.10 -3.82 -43.82
CA ASN A 136 7.40 -3.14 -44.92
C ASN A 136 7.83 -1.67 -45.00
N ILE A 137 8.91 -1.41 -45.72
CA ILE A 137 9.43 -0.05 -45.89
C ILE A 137 8.43 0.90 -46.54
N ASP A 138 7.64 0.45 -47.52
CA ASP A 138 6.73 1.33 -48.27
C ASP A 138 5.68 2.00 -47.36
N ALA A 139 5.29 1.32 -46.27
CA ALA A 139 4.34 1.84 -45.28
C ALA A 139 4.91 2.90 -44.34
N VAL A 140 6.25 3.00 -44.23
CA VAL A 140 6.94 3.92 -43.29
C VAL A 140 7.89 4.89 -43.98
N ARG A 141 8.15 4.71 -45.28
CA ARG A 141 9.23 5.38 -46.02
C ARG A 141 9.17 6.89 -45.91
N GLU A 142 7.97 7.47 -46.04
CA GLU A 142 7.79 8.92 -45.96
C GLU A 142 8.02 9.44 -44.54
N SER A 143 7.51 8.75 -43.53
CA SER A 143 7.73 9.12 -42.12
C SER A 143 9.21 9.02 -41.70
N LEU A 144 9.93 7.99 -42.16
CA LEU A 144 11.38 7.89 -41.95
C LEU A 144 12.14 9.06 -42.60
N ARG A 145 11.69 9.49 -43.79
CA ARG A 145 12.27 10.64 -44.50
C ARG A 145 12.00 11.95 -43.76
N GLU A 146 10.77 12.18 -43.31
CA GLU A 146 10.37 13.37 -42.56
C GLU A 146 11.14 13.51 -41.24
N HIS A 147 11.45 12.39 -40.58
CA HIS A 147 12.13 12.36 -39.27
C HIS A 147 13.62 12.04 -39.36
N LYS A 148 14.28 12.30 -40.49
CA LYS A 148 15.72 12.06 -40.70
C LYS A 148 16.60 12.61 -39.57
N THR A 149 16.32 13.84 -39.11
CA THR A 149 17.06 14.48 -38.00
C THR A 149 17.06 13.65 -36.72
N PHE A 150 16.01 12.89 -36.44
CA PHE A 150 15.97 11.97 -35.30
C PHE A 150 16.84 10.73 -35.54
N PHE A 151 16.71 10.12 -36.72
CA PHE A 151 17.41 8.87 -37.06
C PHE A 151 18.91 9.06 -37.37
N ASP A 152 19.40 10.28 -37.56
CA ASP A 152 20.84 10.54 -37.72
C ASP A 152 21.67 10.18 -36.47
N ALA A 153 21.05 10.10 -35.28
CA ALA A 153 21.77 9.69 -34.07
C ALA A 153 21.64 8.19 -33.78
N LYS A 154 22.75 7.46 -33.85
CA LYS A 154 22.84 6.01 -33.58
C LYS A 154 22.17 5.59 -32.27
N THR A 155 22.38 6.37 -31.21
CA THR A 155 21.83 6.09 -29.89
C THR A 155 20.30 6.15 -29.88
N ARG A 156 19.69 7.02 -30.70
CA ARG A 156 18.23 7.11 -30.86
C ARG A 156 17.70 5.94 -31.68
N CYS A 157 18.37 5.52 -32.75
CA CYS A 157 17.95 4.34 -33.53
C CYS A 157 17.96 3.06 -32.69
N VAL A 158 19.00 2.85 -31.89
CA VAL A 158 19.08 1.68 -30.99
C VAL A 158 17.96 1.69 -29.96
N LYS A 159 17.69 2.84 -29.35
CA LYS A 159 16.57 2.99 -28.39
C LYS A 159 15.21 2.81 -29.07
N PHE A 160 15.05 3.35 -30.28
CA PHE A 160 13.83 3.20 -31.06
C PHE A 160 13.54 1.73 -31.36
N ALA A 161 14.52 0.99 -31.89
CA ALA A 161 14.36 -0.44 -32.19
C ALA A 161 14.07 -1.28 -30.93
N ALA A 162 14.56 -0.85 -29.76
CA ALA A 162 14.24 -1.50 -28.49
C ALA A 162 12.80 -1.22 -28.01
N CYS A 163 12.24 -0.05 -28.32
CA CYS A 163 10.88 0.32 -27.95
C CYS A 163 9.83 -0.14 -28.98
N VAL A 164 10.18 -0.16 -30.27
CA VAL A 164 9.27 -0.48 -31.37
C VAL A 164 10.00 -1.41 -32.36
N PRO A 165 10.12 -2.71 -32.05
CA PRO A 165 10.86 -3.67 -32.88
C PRO A 165 10.14 -4.02 -34.20
N HIS A 166 8.84 -3.75 -34.29
CA HIS A 166 8.00 -4.11 -35.44
C HIS A 166 7.09 -2.93 -35.84
N ALA A 167 7.69 -1.83 -36.30
CA ALA A 167 6.91 -0.70 -36.80
C ALA A 167 6.20 -1.07 -38.11
N SER A 168 4.89 -0.87 -38.16
CA SER A 168 4.02 -1.29 -39.26
C SER A 168 3.46 -0.11 -40.09
N GLY A 169 3.59 1.12 -39.58
CA GLY A 169 3.18 2.34 -40.28
C GLY A 169 3.68 3.62 -39.61
N ALA A 170 3.34 4.77 -40.20
CA ALA A 170 3.80 6.09 -39.75
C ALA A 170 3.48 6.40 -38.27
N SER A 171 2.31 5.97 -37.77
CA SER A 171 1.94 6.18 -36.36
C SER A 171 2.85 5.44 -35.37
N ASP A 172 3.38 4.27 -35.74
CA ASP A 172 4.34 3.53 -34.92
C ASP A 172 5.70 4.24 -34.89
N ILE A 173 6.08 4.87 -36.01
CA ILE A 173 7.28 5.71 -36.10
C ILE A 173 7.15 6.92 -35.17
N GLU A 174 6.06 7.68 -35.27
CA GLU A 174 5.80 8.84 -34.40
C GLU A 174 5.79 8.44 -32.91
N LEU A 175 5.07 7.37 -32.56
CA LEU A 175 4.99 6.87 -31.19
C LEU A 175 6.37 6.45 -30.66
N GLY A 176 7.15 5.71 -31.45
CA GLY A 176 8.48 5.28 -31.08
C GLY A 176 9.44 6.46 -30.89
N ILE A 177 9.39 7.47 -31.77
CA ILE A 177 10.18 8.69 -31.64
C ILE A 177 9.84 9.41 -30.32
N LEU A 178 8.56 9.65 -30.06
CA LEU A 178 8.09 10.33 -28.86
C LEU A 178 8.43 9.54 -27.59
N THR A 179 8.32 8.22 -27.63
CA THR A 179 8.71 7.33 -26.52
C THR A 179 10.19 7.49 -26.19
N VAL A 180 11.06 7.52 -27.20
CA VAL A 180 12.52 7.65 -27.02
C VAL A 180 12.91 9.03 -26.48
N ILE A 181 12.29 10.12 -26.93
CA ILE A 181 12.63 11.47 -26.43
C ILE A 181 12.27 11.61 -24.94
N PHE A 182 11.19 10.97 -24.49
CA PHE A 182 10.78 10.93 -23.09
C PHE A 182 11.46 9.78 -22.30
N GLY A 183 12.48 9.14 -22.88
CA GLY A 183 13.37 8.25 -22.15
C GLY A 183 12.94 6.78 -22.07
N GLY A 184 12.01 6.33 -22.91
CA GLY A 184 11.62 4.93 -23.04
C GLY A 184 12.79 4.01 -23.43
N LYS A 185 12.71 2.76 -22.99
CA LYS A 185 13.79 1.77 -23.07
C LYS A 185 13.35 0.42 -23.60
N GLU A 186 12.09 0.06 -23.44
CA GLU A 186 11.57 -1.27 -23.78
C GLU A 186 10.26 -1.21 -24.55
N VAL A 187 9.85 -2.34 -25.12
CA VAL A 187 8.61 -2.44 -25.93
C VAL A 187 7.38 -1.99 -25.16
N GLY A 188 7.34 -2.27 -23.86
CA GLY A 188 6.27 -1.83 -22.97
C GLY A 188 6.17 -0.31 -22.82
N ASP A 189 7.18 0.48 -23.17
CA ASP A 189 7.12 1.94 -23.05
C ASP A 189 6.43 2.61 -24.24
N ALA A 190 6.36 1.95 -25.40
CA ALA A 190 5.80 2.51 -26.62
C ALA A 190 4.26 2.56 -26.57
N ARG A 191 3.71 3.45 -25.75
CA ARG A 191 2.28 3.64 -25.53
C ARG A 191 1.92 5.13 -25.41
N PRO A 192 0.73 5.57 -25.86
CA PRO A 192 0.30 6.96 -25.72
C PRO A 192 0.35 7.50 -24.29
N ALA A 193 0.02 6.67 -23.29
CA ALA A 193 0.07 7.06 -21.88
C ALA A 193 1.50 7.40 -21.42
N PHE A 194 2.51 6.71 -21.94
CA PHE A 194 3.92 7.00 -21.65
C PHE A 194 4.32 8.38 -22.17
N VAL A 195 3.94 8.70 -23.41
CA VAL A 195 4.23 9.99 -24.04
C VAL A 195 3.54 11.13 -23.30
N LEU A 196 2.27 10.96 -22.93
CA LEU A 196 1.53 11.95 -22.14
C LEU A 196 2.20 12.22 -20.80
N ARG A 197 2.59 11.15 -20.09
CA ARG A 197 3.32 11.25 -18.83
C ARG A 197 4.61 12.02 -19.02
N GLY A 198 5.46 11.59 -19.96
CA GLY A 198 6.73 12.27 -20.25
C GLY A 198 6.54 13.77 -20.51
N CYS A 199 5.54 14.13 -21.31
CA CYS A 199 5.20 15.52 -21.60
C CYS A 199 4.83 16.30 -20.33
N MET A 200 3.90 15.78 -19.51
CA MET A 200 3.48 16.45 -18.27
C MET A 200 4.60 16.51 -17.22
N THR A 201 5.43 15.47 -17.09
CA THR A 201 6.54 15.44 -16.12
C THR A 201 7.65 16.41 -16.53
N THR A 202 7.96 16.52 -17.82
CA THR A 202 8.91 17.55 -18.30
C THR A 202 8.35 18.95 -18.05
N LEU A 203 7.05 19.17 -18.29
CA LEU A 203 6.41 20.45 -18.00
C LEU A 203 6.40 20.78 -16.49
N LEU A 204 6.23 19.79 -15.63
CA LEU A 204 6.25 19.95 -14.17
C LEU A 204 7.64 20.31 -13.65
N HIS A 205 8.67 19.55 -14.05
CA HIS A 205 10.00 19.65 -13.45
C HIS A 205 10.93 20.66 -14.16
N GLU A 206 10.79 20.80 -15.48
CA GLU A 206 11.73 21.57 -16.31
C GLU A 206 11.07 22.76 -17.02
N GLY A 207 9.74 22.76 -17.14
CA GLY A 207 8.96 23.84 -17.73
C GLY A 207 8.80 23.76 -19.26
N PRO A 208 8.02 24.70 -19.84
CA PRO A 208 7.68 24.70 -21.26
C PRO A 208 8.88 24.97 -22.18
N GLU A 209 9.86 25.75 -21.73
CA GLU A 209 11.08 26.03 -22.50
C GLU A 209 11.94 24.78 -22.70
N ALA A 210 12.05 23.93 -21.67
CA ALA A 210 12.79 22.67 -21.76
C ALA A 210 12.07 21.66 -22.66
N LEU A 211 10.74 21.58 -22.57
CA LEU A 211 9.94 20.75 -23.48
C LEU A 211 10.14 21.22 -24.94
N ALA A 212 10.11 22.52 -25.18
CA ALA A 212 10.38 23.12 -26.48
C ALA A 212 11.78 22.76 -27.01
N GLU A 213 12.83 22.91 -26.20
CA GLU A 213 14.20 22.54 -26.57
C GLU A 213 14.32 21.05 -26.92
N LEU A 214 13.68 20.17 -26.13
CA LEU A 214 13.69 18.73 -26.34
C LEU A 214 13.09 18.33 -27.68
N VAL A 215 11.91 18.87 -28.03
CA VAL A 215 11.22 18.54 -29.29
C VAL A 215 11.87 19.21 -30.49
N ASP A 216 12.43 20.41 -30.34
CA ASP A 216 13.12 21.13 -31.41
C ASP A 216 14.41 20.42 -31.82
N LYS A 217 15.16 19.88 -30.86
CA LYS A 217 16.38 19.10 -31.11
C LYS A 217 16.14 17.87 -32.00
N CYS A 218 14.92 17.35 -32.01
CA CYS A 218 14.53 16.21 -32.84
C CYS A 218 13.62 16.60 -34.01
N CYS A 219 13.27 17.87 -34.17
CA CYS A 219 12.29 18.38 -35.15
C CYS A 219 10.91 17.71 -35.05
N VAL A 220 10.41 17.47 -33.83
CA VAL A 220 9.16 16.72 -33.56
C VAL A 220 8.11 17.57 -32.82
N ARG A 221 8.24 18.90 -32.89
CA ARG A 221 7.31 19.83 -32.22
C ARG A 221 5.86 19.62 -32.68
N ASP A 222 5.63 19.69 -33.99
CA ASP A 222 4.29 19.51 -34.57
C ASP A 222 3.79 18.07 -34.41
N VAL A 223 4.70 17.10 -34.41
CA VAL A 223 4.40 15.68 -34.17
C VAL A 223 3.84 15.48 -32.76
N LEU A 224 4.47 16.05 -31.73
CA LEU A 224 3.97 15.95 -30.36
C LEU A 224 2.59 16.60 -30.23
N ALA A 225 2.40 17.81 -30.78
CA ALA A 225 1.12 18.51 -30.71
C ALA A 225 0.01 17.70 -31.40
N ALA A 226 0.25 17.24 -32.64
CA ALA A 226 -0.70 16.40 -33.37
C ALA A 226 -0.98 15.07 -32.67
N PHE A 227 0.04 14.46 -32.04
CA PHE A 227 -0.10 13.23 -31.27
C PHE A 227 -1.02 13.42 -30.06
N ILE A 228 -0.84 14.50 -29.30
CA ILE A 228 -1.67 14.81 -28.12
C ILE A 228 -3.11 15.12 -28.51
N VAL A 229 -3.34 15.89 -29.58
CA VAL A 229 -4.69 16.12 -30.14
C VAL A 229 -5.33 14.79 -30.55
N ARG A 230 -4.61 13.94 -31.28
CA ARG A 230 -5.13 12.68 -31.82
C ARG A 230 -5.45 11.65 -30.73
N CYS A 231 -4.65 11.59 -29.67
CA CYS A 231 -4.83 10.59 -28.60
C CYS A 231 -5.74 11.05 -27.48
N TYR A 232 -5.79 12.37 -27.20
CA TYR A 232 -6.48 12.92 -26.01
C TYR A 232 -7.40 14.10 -26.31
N GLY A 233 -7.43 14.60 -27.55
CA GLY A 233 -8.33 15.69 -27.96
C GLY A 233 -7.94 17.08 -27.42
N PHE A 234 -6.71 17.27 -26.96
CA PHE A 234 -6.26 18.56 -26.43
C PHE A 234 -5.65 19.43 -27.53
N GLU A 235 -6.30 20.55 -27.84
CA GLU A 235 -5.89 21.52 -28.88
C GLU A 235 -5.17 22.77 -28.31
N GLY A 236 -4.89 22.80 -27.00
CA GLY A 236 -4.25 23.93 -26.34
C GLY A 236 -2.72 24.00 -26.54
N PRO A 237 -2.07 25.09 -26.09
CA PRO A 237 -0.64 25.25 -26.23
C PRO A 237 0.14 24.28 -25.33
N LEU A 238 1.29 23.80 -25.83
CA LEU A 238 2.23 22.93 -25.11
C LEU A 238 3.53 23.64 -24.68
N TYR A 239 3.77 24.86 -25.15
CA TYR A 239 5.07 25.57 -25.02
C TYR A 239 4.94 26.96 -24.38
N GLU A 240 3.87 27.18 -23.63
CA GLU A 240 3.57 28.40 -22.88
C GLU A 240 3.63 28.15 -21.36
N ARG A 241 3.73 29.23 -20.57
CA ARG A 241 3.83 29.17 -19.09
C ARG A 241 2.77 28.29 -18.44
N ASP A 242 1.52 28.37 -18.91
CA ASP A 242 0.38 27.69 -18.29
C ASP A 242 0.02 26.35 -18.99
N SER A 243 0.92 25.83 -19.85
CA SER A 243 0.68 24.62 -20.66
C SER A 243 0.41 23.38 -19.82
N LEU A 244 1.16 23.19 -18.72
CA LEU A 244 0.94 22.07 -17.80
C LEU A 244 -0.49 22.09 -17.28
N LEU A 245 -0.91 23.24 -16.73
CA LEU A 245 -2.22 23.39 -16.14
C LEU A 245 -3.32 23.21 -17.18
N ALA A 246 -3.15 23.73 -18.40
CA ALA A 246 -4.10 23.57 -19.49
C ALA A 246 -4.26 22.10 -19.91
N LEU A 247 -3.14 21.41 -20.20
CA LEU A 247 -3.12 20.01 -20.60
C LEU A 247 -3.65 19.10 -19.48
N ALA A 248 -3.18 19.29 -18.25
CA ALA A 248 -3.62 18.52 -17.09
C ALA A 248 -5.10 18.73 -16.77
N SER A 249 -5.59 19.97 -16.85
CA SER A 249 -7.03 20.26 -16.69
C SER A 249 -7.84 19.49 -17.71
N HIS A 250 -7.44 19.51 -18.99
CA HIS A 250 -8.13 18.79 -20.06
C HIS A 250 -8.17 17.28 -19.80
N VAL A 251 -7.01 16.66 -19.57
CA VAL A 251 -6.90 15.20 -19.40
C VAL A 251 -7.63 14.74 -18.14
N LEU A 252 -7.35 15.33 -16.97
CA LEU A 252 -7.89 14.86 -15.70
C LEU A 252 -9.40 15.11 -15.60
N ILE A 253 -9.90 16.24 -16.08
CA ILE A 253 -11.34 16.55 -16.06
C ILE A 253 -12.08 15.69 -17.11
N THR A 254 -11.50 15.47 -18.28
CA THR A 254 -12.05 14.53 -19.28
C THR A 254 -12.10 13.10 -18.72
N ALA A 255 -11.05 12.64 -18.03
CA ALA A 255 -11.05 11.34 -17.35
C ALA A 255 -12.16 11.26 -16.28
N ALA A 256 -12.29 12.27 -15.41
CA ALA A 256 -13.31 12.30 -14.37
C ALA A 256 -14.74 12.32 -14.93
N SER A 257 -14.96 12.97 -16.09
CA SER A 257 -16.26 13.05 -16.75
C SER A 257 -16.83 11.69 -17.18
N THR A 258 -15.98 10.66 -17.33
CA THR A 258 -16.42 9.30 -17.67
C THR A 258 -17.17 8.59 -16.55
N VAL A 259 -16.95 9.03 -15.31
CA VAL A 259 -17.53 8.43 -14.10
C VAL A 259 -18.62 9.33 -13.52
N LEU A 260 -18.46 10.64 -13.64
CA LEU A 260 -19.36 11.61 -13.05
C LEU A 260 -20.66 11.78 -13.85
N PRO A 261 -21.81 11.99 -13.18
CA PRO A 261 -23.07 12.28 -13.85
C PRO A 261 -23.04 13.66 -14.52
N GLU A 262 -23.96 13.84 -15.48
CA GLU A 262 -24.15 15.11 -16.17
C GLU A 262 -24.41 16.25 -15.15
N GLY A 263 -23.74 17.39 -15.34
CA GLY A 263 -23.84 18.54 -14.46
C GLY A 263 -22.89 18.56 -13.25
N ALA A 264 -22.25 17.45 -12.89
CA ALA A 264 -21.26 17.43 -11.78
C ALA A 264 -20.06 18.36 -12.04
N LEU A 265 -19.66 18.49 -13.31
CA LEU A 265 -18.57 19.34 -13.78
C LEU A 265 -19.05 20.68 -14.34
N LYS A 266 -20.23 21.17 -13.94
CA LYS A 266 -20.80 22.42 -14.45
C LYS A 266 -19.81 23.59 -14.34
N GLY A 267 -19.55 24.29 -15.44
CA GLY A 267 -18.57 25.38 -15.55
C GLY A 267 -17.15 24.94 -15.92
N LEU A 268 -16.90 23.64 -16.12
CA LEU A 268 -15.63 23.08 -16.58
C LEU A 268 -15.77 22.35 -17.92
N GLU A 269 -16.89 22.53 -18.62
CA GLU A 269 -17.21 21.81 -19.87
C GLU A 269 -16.18 22.08 -20.98
N SER A 270 -15.53 23.24 -20.96
CA SER A 270 -14.47 23.59 -21.92
C SER A 270 -13.23 22.69 -21.82
N TYR A 271 -13.07 21.93 -20.73
CA TYR A 271 -11.98 20.98 -20.52
C TYR A 271 -12.39 19.54 -20.80
N VAL A 272 -13.64 19.28 -21.18
CA VAL A 272 -14.19 17.94 -21.34
C VAL A 272 -14.27 17.59 -22.82
N ALA A 273 -13.58 16.53 -23.21
CA ALA A 273 -13.69 15.92 -24.54
C ALA A 273 -14.22 14.49 -24.42
N PRO A 274 -15.55 14.26 -24.38
CA PRO A 274 -16.14 12.96 -24.02
C PRO A 274 -15.67 11.78 -24.87
N ALA A 275 -15.39 12.03 -26.16
CA ALA A 275 -14.88 11.02 -27.08
C ALA A 275 -13.52 10.42 -26.66
N TYR A 276 -12.73 11.16 -25.88
CA TYR A 276 -11.41 10.76 -25.40
C TYR A 276 -11.39 10.30 -23.93
N GLY A 277 -12.55 10.36 -23.25
CA GLY A 277 -12.72 10.01 -21.84
C GLY A 277 -12.03 8.70 -21.41
N PRO A 278 -12.31 7.55 -22.07
CA PRO A 278 -11.70 6.27 -21.72
C PRO A 278 -10.16 6.28 -21.82
N TYR A 279 -9.60 7.01 -22.78
CA TYR A 279 -8.16 7.09 -22.99
C TYR A 279 -7.48 7.98 -21.95
N CYS A 280 -8.09 9.12 -21.63
CA CYS A 280 -7.61 9.96 -20.53
C CYS A 280 -7.65 9.19 -19.21
N LEU A 281 -8.71 8.41 -18.94
CA LEU A 281 -8.81 7.60 -17.73
C LEU A 281 -7.77 6.48 -17.69
N GLU A 282 -7.52 5.78 -18.80
CA GLU A 282 -6.49 4.75 -18.89
C GLU A 282 -5.09 5.33 -18.67
N ALA A 283 -4.78 6.50 -19.23
CA ALA A 283 -3.50 7.16 -19.04
C ALA A 283 -3.26 7.55 -17.57
N VAL A 284 -4.29 8.03 -16.87
CA VAL A 284 -4.21 8.34 -15.43
C VAL A 284 -3.99 7.09 -14.59
N ARG A 285 -4.72 6.00 -14.87
CA ARG A 285 -4.62 4.75 -14.08
C ARG A 285 -3.32 3.99 -14.28
N THR A 286 -2.75 4.05 -15.48
CA THR A 286 -1.50 3.36 -15.80
C THR A 286 -0.26 4.12 -15.31
N TRP A 287 -0.43 5.36 -14.83
CA TRP A 287 0.65 6.18 -14.28
C TRP A 287 1.34 5.56 -13.06
N ASP A 288 0.58 4.81 -12.24
CA ASP A 288 1.06 4.13 -11.01
C ASP A 288 1.63 2.71 -11.26
N GLN A 289 1.67 2.26 -12.53
CA GLN A 289 2.09 0.90 -12.92
C GLN A 289 3.54 0.86 -13.48
N THR A 290 4.36 1.88 -13.20
CA THR A 290 5.72 2.02 -13.73
C THR A 290 6.78 1.36 -12.84
N SER A 291 7.97 1.14 -13.40
CA SER A 291 9.12 0.55 -12.70
C SER A 291 9.66 1.41 -11.55
N ASP A 292 9.37 2.72 -11.53
CA ASP A 292 9.58 3.64 -10.40
C ASP A 292 8.26 4.27 -9.95
N ALA A 293 7.37 3.41 -9.43
CA ALA A 293 6.02 3.78 -9.03
C ALA A 293 5.97 4.89 -7.97
N ARG A 294 6.99 5.01 -7.11
CA ARG A 294 6.99 6.04 -6.04
C ARG A 294 7.20 7.44 -6.59
N ALA A 295 8.23 7.65 -7.42
CA ALA A 295 8.48 8.96 -8.02
C ALA A 295 7.34 9.33 -9.01
N SER A 296 6.92 8.37 -9.84
CA SER A 296 5.83 8.58 -10.81
C SER A 296 4.50 8.93 -10.13
N SER A 297 4.22 8.34 -8.96
CA SER A 297 3.01 8.64 -8.18
C SER A 297 3.05 10.02 -7.50
N GLU A 298 4.23 10.59 -7.24
CA GLU A 298 4.34 11.94 -6.67
C GLU A 298 4.07 13.01 -7.74
N ASP A 299 4.65 12.86 -8.92
CA ASP A 299 4.41 13.77 -10.05
C ASP A 299 2.92 13.89 -10.38
N LEU A 300 2.21 12.75 -10.47
CA LEU A 300 0.77 12.76 -10.73
C LEU A 300 -0.01 13.42 -9.59
N PHE A 301 0.41 13.22 -8.33
CA PHE A 301 -0.21 13.84 -7.18
C PHE A 301 -0.07 15.37 -7.25
N GLU A 302 1.13 15.88 -7.51
CA GLU A 302 1.38 17.32 -7.68
C GLU A 302 0.55 17.92 -8.83
N ILE A 303 0.53 17.25 -9.98
CA ILE A 303 -0.28 17.68 -11.14
C ILE A 303 -1.76 17.70 -10.79
N CYS A 304 -2.26 16.70 -10.06
CA CYS A 304 -3.64 16.68 -9.59
C CYS A 304 -3.92 17.87 -8.68
N ARG A 305 -3.05 18.18 -7.71
CA ARG A 305 -3.21 19.32 -6.79
C ARG A 305 -3.27 20.65 -7.53
N LEU A 306 -2.41 20.86 -8.53
CA LEU A 306 -2.46 22.06 -9.38
C LEU A 306 -3.83 22.24 -10.04
N VAL A 307 -4.42 21.15 -10.56
CA VAL A 307 -5.75 21.20 -11.19
C VAL A 307 -6.85 21.34 -10.15
N GLU A 308 -6.76 20.67 -9.00
CA GLU A 308 -7.73 20.79 -7.92
C GLU A 308 -7.88 22.22 -7.42
N ASP A 309 -6.76 22.88 -7.15
CA ASP A 309 -6.71 24.25 -6.65
C ASP A 309 -7.20 25.25 -7.70
N ALA A 310 -6.68 25.15 -8.93
CA ALA A 310 -7.03 26.07 -10.01
C ALA A 310 -8.51 25.97 -10.43
N ARG A 311 -9.16 24.82 -10.20
CA ARG A 311 -10.53 24.53 -10.64
C ARG A 311 -11.53 24.40 -9.50
N GLY A 312 -11.09 24.56 -8.25
CA GLY A 312 -11.93 24.47 -7.05
C GLY A 312 -12.62 23.10 -6.91
N LEU A 313 -11.89 22.01 -7.18
CA LEU A 313 -12.48 20.67 -7.24
C LEU A 313 -12.89 20.14 -5.87
N PHE A 314 -12.15 20.46 -4.80
CA PHE A 314 -12.51 20.04 -3.44
C PHE A 314 -13.93 20.51 -3.07
N ALA A 315 -14.18 21.82 -3.09
CA ALA A 315 -15.48 22.39 -2.73
C ALA A 315 -16.62 21.90 -3.64
N ARG A 316 -16.30 21.62 -4.90
CA ARG A 316 -17.24 21.03 -5.86
C ARG A 316 -17.61 19.60 -5.47
N PHE A 317 -16.63 18.76 -5.19
CA PHE A 317 -16.88 17.37 -4.83
C PHE A 317 -17.50 17.26 -3.43
N GLU A 318 -17.16 18.14 -2.50
CA GLU A 318 -17.79 18.19 -1.17
C GLU A 318 -19.32 18.43 -1.24
N ALA A 319 -19.80 19.09 -2.30
CA ALA A 319 -21.22 19.31 -2.53
C ALA A 319 -21.95 18.15 -3.24
N LEU A 320 -21.23 17.14 -3.74
CA LEU A 320 -21.81 15.98 -4.44
C LEU A 320 -22.10 14.83 -3.47
N SER A 321 -23.09 14.01 -3.83
CA SER A 321 -23.42 12.80 -3.06
C SER A 321 -22.29 11.77 -3.05
N ILE A 322 -22.10 11.10 -1.91
CA ILE A 322 -21.09 10.06 -1.71
C ILE A 322 -21.16 8.96 -2.78
N ASP A 323 -22.36 8.51 -3.16
CA ASP A 323 -22.55 7.46 -4.18
C ASP A 323 -21.89 7.79 -5.53
N VAL A 324 -21.95 9.07 -5.93
CA VAL A 324 -21.36 9.56 -7.18
C VAL A 324 -19.83 9.52 -7.10
N LEU A 325 -19.27 9.88 -5.95
CA LEU A 325 -17.82 10.02 -5.74
C LEU A 325 -17.13 8.71 -5.42
N THR A 326 -17.85 7.74 -4.86
CA THR A 326 -17.34 6.45 -4.38
C THR A 326 -16.52 5.69 -5.43
N SER A 327 -16.82 5.87 -6.71
CA SER A 327 -16.12 5.22 -7.83
C SER A 327 -15.14 6.10 -8.59
N LEU A 328 -15.07 7.40 -8.29
CA LEU A 328 -14.18 8.32 -8.99
C LEU A 328 -12.75 8.10 -8.50
N ASP A 329 -11.87 7.71 -9.41
CA ASP A 329 -10.46 7.41 -9.10
C ASP A 329 -9.51 8.19 -10.01
N VAL A 330 -9.57 9.52 -9.86
CA VAL A 330 -8.75 10.46 -10.62
C VAL A 330 -8.07 11.42 -9.66
N PHE A 331 -8.86 12.14 -8.86
CA PHE A 331 -8.39 13.22 -8.01
C PHE A 331 -8.21 12.79 -6.53
N PRO A 332 -7.06 13.10 -5.89
CA PRO A 332 -6.86 12.94 -4.45
C PRO A 332 -7.97 13.58 -3.58
N CYS A 333 -8.43 14.79 -3.92
CA CYS A 333 -9.42 15.53 -3.14
C CYS A 333 -10.78 14.84 -3.02
N VAL A 334 -11.06 13.79 -3.80
CA VAL A 334 -12.27 12.97 -3.67
C VAL A 334 -12.31 12.26 -2.32
N ASN A 335 -11.16 11.71 -1.86
CA ASN A 335 -11.08 11.11 -0.54
C ASN A 335 -11.37 12.14 0.54
N GLU A 336 -10.71 13.28 0.43
CA GLU A 336 -10.78 14.37 1.42
C GLU A 336 -12.19 14.94 1.50
N ALA A 337 -12.83 15.21 0.37
CA ALA A 337 -14.18 15.75 0.32
C ALA A 337 -15.20 14.79 0.96
N VAL A 338 -15.12 13.49 0.67
CA VAL A 338 -16.06 12.51 1.25
C VAL A 338 -15.77 12.24 2.72
N LEU A 339 -14.49 12.16 3.12
CA LEU A 339 -14.11 12.04 4.53
C LEU A 339 -14.60 13.26 5.33
N SER A 340 -14.41 14.48 4.80
CA SER A 340 -14.93 15.73 5.39
C SER A 340 -16.46 15.64 5.59
N GLN A 341 -17.20 15.28 4.54
CA GLN A 341 -18.66 15.11 4.60
C GLN A 341 -19.10 14.11 5.68
N LEU A 342 -18.45 12.95 5.73
CA LEU A 342 -18.79 11.87 6.67
C LEU A 342 -18.45 12.25 8.11
N PHE A 343 -17.26 12.81 8.35
CA PHE A 343 -16.86 13.29 9.68
C PHE A 343 -17.80 14.39 10.18
N CYS A 344 -18.10 15.39 9.34
CA CYS A 344 -19.06 16.44 9.69
C CYS A 344 -20.45 15.86 9.99
N SER A 345 -20.92 14.89 9.21
CA SER A 345 -22.21 14.24 9.41
C SER A 345 -22.27 13.45 10.73
N PHE A 346 -21.24 12.66 11.02
CA PHE A 346 -21.14 11.93 12.29
C PHE A 346 -21.05 12.86 13.49
N ALA A 347 -20.26 13.94 13.40
CA ALA A 347 -20.15 14.95 14.46
C ALA A 347 -21.50 15.64 14.77
N GLN A 348 -22.42 15.67 13.79
CA GLN A 348 -23.79 16.17 13.95
C GLN A 348 -24.77 15.08 14.42
N GLY A 349 -24.31 13.85 14.65
CA GLY A 349 -25.12 12.72 15.10
C GLY A 349 -25.92 12.02 14.00
N ALA A 350 -25.59 12.22 12.73
CA ALA A 350 -26.28 11.56 11.62
C ALA A 350 -25.91 10.06 11.53
N ASP A 351 -26.87 9.24 11.08
CA ASP A 351 -26.59 7.84 10.76
C ASP A 351 -25.95 7.73 9.36
N ARG A 352 -24.66 7.38 9.37
CA ARG A 352 -23.81 7.22 8.18
C ARG A 352 -22.98 5.94 8.22
N VAL A 353 -23.35 4.96 9.06
CA VAL A 353 -22.54 3.73 9.26
C VAL A 353 -22.41 2.95 7.95
N ALA A 354 -23.51 2.76 7.23
CA ALA A 354 -23.50 2.04 5.95
C ALA A 354 -22.68 2.79 4.89
N ASP A 355 -22.89 4.11 4.77
CA ASP A 355 -22.18 4.98 3.82
C ASP A 355 -20.66 4.93 4.07
N ALA A 356 -20.24 5.06 5.33
CA ALA A 356 -18.84 5.02 5.74
C ALA A 356 -18.17 3.68 5.42
N ARG A 357 -18.82 2.56 5.76
CA ARG A 357 -18.30 1.22 5.48
C ARG A 357 -18.22 0.94 3.98
N ALA A 358 -19.25 1.33 3.22
CA ALA A 358 -19.26 1.16 1.77
C ALA A 358 -18.15 1.99 1.10
N PHE A 359 -17.98 3.24 1.53
CA PHE A 359 -16.93 4.12 1.02
C PHE A 359 -15.52 3.59 1.34
N ALA A 360 -15.24 3.25 2.59
CA ALA A 360 -13.95 2.70 3.01
C ALA A 360 -13.60 1.40 2.26
N ALA A 361 -14.56 0.46 2.20
CA ALA A 361 -14.37 -0.82 1.50
C ALA A 361 -14.21 -0.66 -0.02
N ARG A 362 -14.73 0.42 -0.61
CA ARG A 362 -14.55 0.69 -2.04
C ARG A 362 -13.21 1.36 -2.33
N ARG A 363 -12.79 2.32 -1.51
CA ARG A 363 -11.62 3.16 -1.78
C ARG A 363 -10.30 2.49 -1.40
N CYS A 364 -10.29 1.47 -0.54
CA CYS A 364 -9.05 0.77 -0.12
C CYS A 364 -8.21 0.20 -1.29
N ASP A 365 -8.87 -0.07 -2.43
CA ASP A 365 -8.23 -0.63 -3.63
C ASP A 365 -7.86 0.44 -4.67
N LEU A 366 -8.21 1.69 -4.40
CA LEU A 366 -8.17 2.79 -5.36
C LEU A 366 -6.99 3.73 -5.12
N SER A 367 -6.71 4.53 -6.14
CA SER A 367 -5.66 5.55 -6.11
C SER A 367 -5.88 6.49 -4.93
N TRP A 368 -4.78 6.94 -4.33
CA TRP A 368 -4.74 7.92 -3.24
C TRP A 368 -5.16 7.43 -1.85
N TYR A 369 -5.70 6.21 -1.68
CA TYR A 369 -6.09 5.68 -0.34
C TYR A 369 -4.94 5.76 0.67
N ARG A 370 -3.76 5.25 0.29
CA ARG A 370 -2.58 5.17 1.17
C ARG A 370 -2.12 6.53 1.71
N ARG A 371 -2.39 7.63 1.01
CA ARG A 371 -2.00 8.98 1.46
C ARG A 371 -2.82 9.45 2.66
N VAL A 372 -4.03 8.91 2.84
CA VAL A 372 -4.97 9.29 3.91
C VAL A 372 -5.54 8.07 4.65
N GLU A 373 -4.81 6.96 4.67
CA GLU A 373 -5.24 5.68 5.26
C GLU A 373 -5.66 5.82 6.73
N SER A 374 -4.92 6.62 7.51
CA SER A 374 -5.24 6.91 8.91
C SER A 374 -6.60 7.61 9.09
N TYR A 375 -7.03 8.43 8.14
CA TYR A 375 -8.37 9.02 8.16
C TYR A 375 -9.46 8.00 7.81
N PHE A 376 -9.17 7.01 6.96
CA PHE A 376 -10.09 5.89 6.73
C PHE A 376 -10.21 4.99 7.95
N ASP A 377 -9.10 4.69 8.63
CA ASP A 377 -9.10 3.96 9.92
C ASP A 377 -9.96 4.70 10.96
N LEU A 378 -9.83 6.03 11.02
CA LEU A 378 -10.64 6.88 11.90
C LEU A 378 -12.12 6.80 11.55
N LEU A 379 -12.46 6.89 10.26
CA LEU A 379 -13.83 6.78 9.77
C LEU A 379 -14.46 5.44 10.15
N VAL A 380 -13.74 4.34 9.98
CA VAL A 380 -14.23 2.99 10.32
C VAL A 380 -14.43 2.86 11.83
N ALA A 381 -13.49 3.32 12.65
CA ALA A 381 -13.61 3.27 14.11
C ALA A 381 -14.81 4.08 14.63
N VAL A 382 -15.04 5.29 14.08
CA VAL A 382 -16.22 6.09 14.41
C VAL A 382 -17.52 5.39 13.98
N ALA A 383 -17.53 4.79 12.78
CA ALA A 383 -18.69 4.04 12.31
C ALA A 383 -18.99 2.83 13.20
N ASP A 384 -17.97 2.15 13.73
CA ASP A 384 -18.13 1.03 14.67
C ASP A 384 -18.70 1.51 16.02
N MET A 385 -18.25 2.65 16.55
CA MET A 385 -18.85 3.26 17.75
C MET A 385 -20.32 3.63 17.54
N CYS A 386 -20.66 4.17 16.37
CA CYS A 386 -22.05 4.49 16.01
C CYS A 386 -22.90 3.22 15.87
N ALA A 387 -22.39 2.19 15.22
CA ALA A 387 -23.07 0.90 15.06
C ALA A 387 -23.34 0.25 16.43
N PHE A 388 -22.36 0.32 17.33
CA PHE A 388 -22.53 -0.13 18.72
C PHE A 388 -23.62 0.69 19.44
N ARG A 389 -23.62 2.02 19.30
CA ARG A 389 -24.68 2.88 19.86
C ARG A 389 -26.08 2.52 19.34
N GLN A 390 -26.20 2.19 18.06
CA GLN A 390 -27.47 1.77 17.47
C GLN A 390 -27.93 0.41 18.02
N ALA A 391 -27.03 -0.56 18.11
CA ALA A 391 -27.32 -1.88 18.66
C ALA A 391 -27.75 -1.81 20.15
N HIS A 392 -27.22 -0.84 20.89
CA HIS A 392 -27.50 -0.61 22.32
C HIS A 392 -28.35 0.64 22.59
N ALA A 393 -29.22 1.04 21.67
CA ALA A 393 -30.09 2.20 21.84
C ALA A 393 -31.03 2.08 23.07
N GLY A 394 -31.31 0.84 23.52
CA GLY A 394 -32.10 0.55 24.72
C GLY A 394 -31.36 0.72 26.05
N GLY A 395 -30.07 1.07 26.04
CA GLY A 395 -29.26 1.24 27.25
C GLY A 395 -28.78 -0.07 27.89
N PHE A 396 -28.19 0.04 29.08
CA PHE A 396 -27.60 -1.08 29.83
C PHE A 396 -28.39 -1.31 31.13
N HIS A 397 -29.15 -2.42 31.19
CA HIS A 397 -30.14 -2.67 32.25
C HIS A 397 -30.13 -4.12 32.78
N LEU A 398 -28.94 -4.68 32.99
CA LEU A 398 -28.77 -6.03 33.53
C LEU A 398 -28.66 -5.99 35.06
N ALA A 399 -29.42 -6.85 35.75
CA ALA A 399 -29.53 -6.83 37.21
C ALA A 399 -28.60 -7.83 37.92
N GLN A 400 -28.11 -8.86 37.22
CA GLN A 400 -27.25 -9.89 37.80
C GLN A 400 -25.79 -9.65 37.39
N PRO A 401 -24.83 -9.68 38.34
CA PRO A 401 -23.43 -9.40 38.03
C PRO A 401 -22.85 -10.31 36.95
N GLN A 402 -23.11 -11.62 37.03
CA GLN A 402 -22.68 -12.59 36.01
C GLN A 402 -23.20 -12.23 34.61
N GLN A 403 -24.45 -11.75 34.49
CA GLN A 403 -24.99 -11.37 33.18
C GLN A 403 -24.30 -10.13 32.61
N VAL A 404 -23.93 -9.17 33.46
CA VAL A 404 -23.15 -7.99 33.05
C VAL A 404 -21.77 -8.43 32.56
N TRP A 405 -21.12 -9.35 33.29
CA TRP A 405 -19.82 -9.91 32.92
C TRP A 405 -19.85 -10.62 31.56
N ASP A 406 -20.86 -11.46 31.34
CA ASP A 406 -21.07 -12.17 30.08
C ASP A 406 -21.34 -11.20 28.93
N ALA A 407 -22.15 -10.16 29.15
CA ALA A 407 -22.43 -9.13 28.15
C ALA A 407 -21.16 -8.34 27.81
N TYR A 408 -20.33 -8.00 28.80
CA TYR A 408 -19.07 -7.32 28.55
C TYR A 408 -18.11 -8.15 27.72
N THR A 409 -17.90 -9.41 28.10
CA THR A 409 -16.91 -10.30 27.46
C THR A 409 -17.35 -10.83 26.09
N SER A 410 -18.64 -10.81 25.78
CA SER A 410 -19.17 -11.22 24.48
C SER A 410 -19.45 -10.07 23.52
N ASP A 411 -19.74 -8.87 24.03
CA ASP A 411 -20.28 -7.77 23.24
C ASP A 411 -19.72 -6.39 23.64
N TRP A 412 -19.89 -5.95 24.90
CA TRP A 412 -19.62 -4.54 25.24
C TRP A 412 -18.15 -4.12 25.14
N TYR A 413 -17.21 -5.06 25.25
CA TYR A 413 -15.79 -4.79 24.99
C TYR A 413 -15.53 -4.24 23.57
N ALA A 414 -16.47 -4.44 22.63
CA ALA A 414 -16.35 -3.93 21.27
C ALA A 414 -16.36 -2.39 21.22
N MET A 415 -17.07 -1.72 22.13
CA MET A 415 -17.05 -0.25 22.21
C MET A 415 -15.71 0.28 22.69
N ASP A 416 -15.11 -0.43 23.64
CA ASP A 416 -13.76 -0.16 24.12
C ASP A 416 -12.70 -0.35 23.02
N ALA A 417 -12.84 -1.40 22.21
CA ALA A 417 -11.97 -1.64 21.06
C ALA A 417 -12.13 -0.52 20.01
N ALA A 418 -13.37 -0.15 19.68
CA ALA A 418 -13.66 0.90 18.71
C ALA A 418 -13.13 2.26 19.17
N TYR A 419 -13.27 2.59 20.46
CA TYR A 419 -12.72 3.81 21.03
C TYR A 419 -11.19 3.86 20.96
N ARG A 420 -10.51 2.76 21.32
CA ARG A 420 -9.05 2.64 21.19
C ARG A 420 -8.60 2.80 19.73
N HIS A 421 -9.27 2.15 18.79
CA HIS A 421 -8.97 2.27 17.36
C HIS A 421 -9.17 3.71 16.87
N MET A 422 -10.22 4.39 17.32
CA MET A 422 -10.48 5.80 17.01
C MET A 422 -9.33 6.69 17.48
N CYS A 423 -8.89 6.53 18.73
CA CYS A 423 -7.77 7.32 19.27
C CYS A 423 -6.45 7.08 18.52
N THR A 424 -6.07 5.81 18.29
CA THR A 424 -4.85 5.46 17.55
C THR A 424 -4.92 5.94 16.10
N ALA A 425 -6.07 5.81 15.43
CA ALA A 425 -6.23 6.32 14.07
C ALA A 425 -6.12 7.85 14.02
N TYR A 426 -6.70 8.55 14.99
CA TYR A 426 -6.61 10.02 15.06
C TYR A 426 -5.19 10.50 15.32
N LEU A 427 -4.43 9.87 16.22
CA LEU A 427 -3.02 10.20 16.45
C LEU A 427 -2.18 10.03 15.17
N ARG A 428 -2.38 8.94 14.44
CA ARG A 428 -1.73 8.72 13.13
C ARG A 428 -2.17 9.74 12.07
N ALA A 429 -3.46 10.10 12.05
CA ALA A 429 -4.01 11.08 11.11
C ALA A 429 -3.40 12.48 11.29
N ARG A 430 -3.10 12.89 12.53
CA ARG A 430 -2.41 14.16 12.82
C ARG A 430 -0.98 14.25 12.28
N SER A 431 -0.39 13.12 11.88
CA SER A 431 0.94 13.08 11.26
C SER A 431 0.88 13.13 9.73
N VAL A 432 -0.32 13.16 9.15
CA VAL A 432 -0.57 13.28 7.70
C VAL A 432 -0.96 14.72 7.38
N GLU A 433 -0.19 15.38 6.52
CA GLU A 433 -0.46 16.74 6.06
C GLU A 433 -1.71 16.78 5.17
N CYS A 434 -2.84 17.25 5.73
CA CYS A 434 -4.12 17.37 5.04
C CYS A 434 -5.04 18.38 5.75
N ASP A 435 -4.80 19.67 5.53
CA ASP A 435 -5.47 20.79 6.22
C ASP A 435 -7.01 20.71 6.17
N VAL A 436 -7.56 20.28 5.04
CA VAL A 436 -9.01 20.19 4.81
C VAL A 436 -9.71 19.16 5.71
N LEU A 437 -8.98 18.20 6.27
CA LEU A 437 -9.51 17.15 7.15
C LEU A 437 -9.27 17.40 8.64
N GLU A 438 -8.37 18.31 9.03
CA GLU A 438 -8.00 18.51 10.43
C GLU A 438 -9.20 18.87 11.31
N GLU A 439 -9.97 19.88 10.90
CA GLU A 439 -11.14 20.36 11.65
C GLU A 439 -12.30 19.35 11.66
N PRO A 440 -12.72 18.75 10.51
CA PRO A 440 -13.70 17.67 10.51
C PRO A 440 -13.30 16.48 11.38
N ALA A 441 -12.03 16.04 11.31
CA ALA A 441 -11.51 14.93 12.13
C ALA A 441 -11.54 15.27 13.62
N ARG A 442 -11.13 16.49 14.00
CA ARG A 442 -11.20 16.97 15.39
C ARG A 442 -12.64 16.98 15.90
N ALA A 443 -13.58 17.50 15.11
CA ALA A 443 -15.00 17.58 15.47
C ALA A 443 -15.62 16.20 15.70
N VAL A 444 -15.36 15.23 14.81
CA VAL A 444 -15.91 13.88 14.97
C VAL A 444 -15.28 13.13 16.14
N VAL A 445 -13.98 13.34 16.41
CA VAL A 445 -13.30 12.75 17.56
C VAL A 445 -13.83 13.33 18.86
N ASP A 446 -14.09 14.64 18.93
CA ASP A 446 -14.70 15.27 20.11
C ASP A 446 -16.13 14.77 20.37
N TRP A 447 -16.88 14.49 19.31
CA TRP A 447 -18.19 13.84 19.40
C TRP A 447 -18.08 12.39 19.88
N ALA A 448 -17.16 11.61 19.30
CA ALA A 448 -16.93 10.20 19.65
C ALA A 448 -16.43 10.05 21.10
N GLU A 449 -15.56 10.96 21.56
CA GLU A 449 -15.11 11.06 22.95
C GLU A 449 -16.30 11.25 23.90
N ASN A 450 -17.23 12.14 23.56
CA ASN A 450 -18.43 12.38 24.35
C ASN A 450 -19.34 11.15 24.37
N LEU A 451 -19.48 10.45 23.24
CA LEU A 451 -20.24 9.20 23.16
C LEU A 451 -19.65 8.11 24.06
N TYR A 452 -18.33 7.97 24.07
CA TYR A 452 -17.66 6.98 24.91
C TYR A 452 -17.74 7.33 26.39
N SER A 453 -17.31 8.54 26.78
CA SER A 453 -17.17 8.92 28.19
C SER A 453 -18.52 9.16 28.88
N ASN A 454 -19.46 9.86 28.23
CA ASN A 454 -20.70 10.31 28.87
C ASN A 454 -21.91 9.41 28.61
N TRP A 455 -21.76 8.39 27.76
CA TRP A 455 -22.79 7.38 27.58
C TRP A 455 -22.27 5.97 27.87
N PHE A 456 -21.29 5.48 27.13
CA PHE A 456 -20.86 4.10 27.29
C PHE A 456 -20.22 3.84 28.66
N LEU A 457 -19.13 4.54 28.99
CA LEU A 457 -18.44 4.34 30.26
C LEU A 457 -19.33 4.68 31.45
N ALA A 458 -20.15 5.74 31.34
CA ALA A 458 -21.08 6.12 32.39
C ALA A 458 -22.15 5.05 32.63
N ASP A 459 -22.97 4.75 31.61
CA ASP A 459 -24.15 3.89 31.79
C ASP A 459 -23.76 2.41 32.01
N ALA A 460 -22.72 1.91 31.31
CA ALA A 460 -22.27 0.53 31.47
C ALA A 460 -21.68 0.30 32.87
N ASN A 461 -20.89 1.25 33.40
CA ASN A 461 -20.34 1.11 34.75
C ASN A 461 -21.39 1.39 35.84
N VAL A 462 -22.42 2.20 35.60
CA VAL A 462 -23.58 2.31 36.51
C VAL A 462 -24.32 0.97 36.58
N CYS A 463 -24.59 0.35 35.44
CA CYS A 463 -25.23 -0.98 35.38
C CYS A 463 -24.41 -2.02 36.16
N TRP A 464 -23.10 -2.06 35.90
CA TRP A 464 -22.17 -2.95 36.57
C TRP A 464 -22.13 -2.75 38.09
N ALA A 465 -21.88 -1.52 38.55
CA ALA A 465 -21.79 -1.22 39.98
C ALA A 465 -23.12 -1.47 40.69
N THR A 466 -24.26 -1.18 40.06
CA THR A 466 -25.58 -1.42 40.65
C THR A 466 -25.84 -2.91 40.86
N ALA A 467 -25.46 -3.75 39.89
CA ALA A 467 -25.61 -5.19 40.00
C ALA A 467 -24.64 -5.78 41.06
N ALA A 468 -23.38 -5.36 41.05
CA ALA A 468 -22.29 -6.04 41.77
C ALA A 468 -22.01 -5.53 43.19
N GLN A 469 -22.41 -4.30 43.54
CA GLN A 469 -22.04 -3.68 44.82
C GLN A 469 -22.43 -4.45 46.08
N GLY A 470 -23.48 -5.26 46.04
CA GLY A 470 -23.86 -6.10 47.18
C GLY A 470 -22.81 -7.16 47.47
N GLU A 471 -22.44 -7.93 46.43
CA GLU A 471 -21.46 -9.01 46.55
C GLU A 471 -20.05 -8.49 46.86
N TRP A 472 -19.66 -7.34 46.28
CA TRP A 472 -18.39 -6.70 46.62
C TRP A 472 -18.30 -6.30 48.09
N ALA A 473 -19.38 -5.76 48.66
CA ALA A 473 -19.42 -5.39 50.08
C ALA A 473 -19.44 -6.63 50.98
N ASP A 474 -20.02 -7.75 50.53
CA ASP A 474 -20.14 -8.98 51.31
C ASP A 474 -18.85 -9.82 51.29
N CYS A 475 -18.18 -9.95 50.15
CA CYS A 475 -17.04 -10.86 49.99
C CYS A 475 -15.90 -10.37 49.08
N GLY A 476 -16.02 -9.18 48.48
CA GLY A 476 -14.96 -8.55 47.68
C GLY A 476 -14.90 -9.00 46.22
N TYR A 477 -15.81 -9.87 45.77
CA TYR A 477 -15.89 -10.36 44.39
C TYR A 477 -17.34 -10.65 44.00
N ILE A 478 -17.60 -10.90 42.72
CA ILE A 478 -18.89 -11.43 42.25
C ILE A 478 -18.81 -12.93 42.01
N ASP A 479 -19.87 -13.66 42.34
CA ASP A 479 -19.98 -15.08 42.04
C ASP A 479 -20.23 -15.33 40.55
N GLY A 480 -19.66 -16.42 40.05
CA GLY A 480 -19.79 -16.85 38.65
C GLY A 480 -18.51 -16.73 37.82
N PRO A 481 -17.89 -15.55 37.64
CA PRO A 481 -16.64 -15.46 36.89
C PRO A 481 -15.49 -16.10 37.64
N ALA A 482 -14.51 -16.63 36.89
CA ALA A 482 -13.26 -17.08 37.48
C ALA A 482 -12.58 -15.93 38.23
N ARG A 483 -11.90 -16.25 39.33
CA ARG A 483 -11.21 -15.24 40.15
C ARG A 483 -9.71 -15.26 39.94
N GLN A 484 -9.10 -14.09 39.96
CA GLN A 484 -7.65 -13.94 39.80
C GLN A 484 -6.87 -14.56 40.96
N ASP A 485 -7.37 -14.51 42.20
CA ASP A 485 -6.74 -15.17 43.35
C ASP A 485 -6.92 -16.69 43.36
N GLU A 486 -7.72 -17.23 42.45
CA GLU A 486 -7.83 -18.67 42.20
C GLU A 486 -7.06 -19.09 40.93
N PHE A 487 -6.32 -18.18 40.30
CA PHE A 487 -5.71 -18.38 38.99
C PHE A 487 -4.83 -19.64 38.93
N TYR A 488 -3.87 -19.77 39.85
CA TYR A 488 -2.89 -20.86 39.79
C TYR A 488 -3.55 -22.23 39.94
N TRP A 489 -4.50 -22.35 40.87
CA TRP A 489 -5.09 -23.64 41.25
C TRP A 489 -6.27 -24.06 40.38
N HIS A 490 -7.07 -23.11 39.89
CA HIS A 490 -8.30 -23.42 39.17
C HIS A 490 -8.28 -22.98 37.71
N VAL A 491 -7.75 -21.79 37.40
CA VAL A 491 -7.79 -21.24 36.04
C VAL A 491 -6.68 -21.83 35.18
N LEU A 492 -5.43 -21.71 35.59
CA LEU A 492 -4.23 -22.15 34.86
C LEU A 492 -4.33 -23.60 34.38
N PRO A 493 -4.75 -24.59 35.21
CA PRO A 493 -4.83 -25.99 34.78
C PRO A 493 -5.78 -26.24 33.59
N THR A 494 -6.81 -25.41 33.41
CA THR A 494 -7.77 -25.56 32.29
C THR A 494 -7.15 -25.26 30.91
N PHE A 495 -6.01 -24.56 30.88
CA PHE A 495 -5.28 -24.20 29.66
C PHE A 495 -4.04 -25.06 29.41
N VAL A 496 -3.52 -25.75 30.43
CA VAL A 496 -2.24 -26.48 30.37
C VAL A 496 -2.40 -27.91 29.82
N GLY A 497 -3.51 -28.58 30.12
CA GLY A 497 -3.72 -29.97 29.72
C GLY A 497 -2.56 -30.89 30.14
N SER A 498 -2.05 -31.70 29.21
CA SER A 498 -0.94 -32.65 29.48
C SER A 498 0.46 -32.09 29.15
N ALA A 499 0.62 -30.77 29.04
CA ALA A 499 1.91 -30.19 28.66
C ALA A 499 2.94 -30.33 29.78
N LYS A 500 4.20 -30.58 29.38
CA LYS A 500 5.32 -30.70 30.33
C LYS A 500 5.83 -29.34 30.80
N THR A 501 5.76 -28.34 29.93
CA THR A 501 6.24 -26.97 30.17
C THR A 501 5.09 -26.01 29.95
N THR A 502 4.83 -25.17 30.95
CA THR A 502 3.85 -24.08 30.90
C THR A 502 4.57 -22.77 31.05
N VAL A 503 4.26 -21.81 30.19
CA VAL A 503 4.77 -20.44 30.28
C VAL A 503 3.60 -19.50 30.51
N VAL A 504 3.56 -18.86 31.66
CA VAL A 504 2.60 -17.81 32.01
C VAL A 504 3.22 -16.47 31.64
N ILE A 505 2.59 -15.71 30.75
CA ILE A 505 2.98 -14.35 30.41
C ILE A 505 2.00 -13.42 31.12
N VAL A 506 2.50 -12.62 32.06
CA VAL A 506 1.70 -11.60 32.74
C VAL A 506 2.04 -10.25 32.13
N SER A 507 1.08 -9.65 31.43
CA SER A 507 1.20 -8.31 30.87
C SER A 507 0.48 -7.32 31.79
N ASP A 508 1.26 -6.41 32.37
CA ASP A 508 0.78 -5.31 33.20
C ASP A 508 -0.24 -4.46 32.44
N ALA A 509 -1.36 -4.14 33.09
CA ALA A 509 -2.46 -3.34 32.54
C ALA A 509 -3.09 -3.86 31.22
N LEU A 510 -3.11 -5.17 30.97
CA LEU A 510 -3.71 -5.72 29.74
C LEU A 510 -5.24 -5.86 29.86
N ARG A 511 -5.97 -4.99 29.14
CA ARG A 511 -7.44 -5.03 29.05
C ARG A 511 -7.96 -6.19 28.20
N TYR A 512 -9.22 -6.56 28.44
CA TYR A 512 -9.89 -7.66 27.72
C TYR A 512 -9.91 -7.46 26.21
N GLU A 513 -10.25 -6.26 25.71
CA GLU A 513 -10.35 -6.01 24.26
C GLU A 513 -8.99 -6.04 23.56
N VAL A 514 -7.91 -5.62 24.22
CA VAL A 514 -6.54 -5.74 23.68
C VAL A 514 -6.14 -7.21 23.58
N ALA A 515 -6.50 -8.03 24.56
CA ALA A 515 -6.28 -9.47 24.50
C ALA A 515 -7.08 -10.19 23.42
N ARG A 516 -8.26 -9.67 23.03
CA ARG A 516 -9.00 -10.20 21.87
C ARG A 516 -8.21 -10.00 20.58
N ASP A 517 -7.49 -8.90 20.43
CA ASP A 517 -6.60 -8.67 19.28
C ASP A 517 -5.38 -9.61 19.31
N VAL A 518 -4.75 -9.80 20.48
CA VAL A 518 -3.66 -10.80 20.66
C VAL A 518 -4.15 -12.19 20.25
N ALA A 519 -5.33 -12.59 20.70
CA ALA A 519 -5.93 -13.88 20.37
C ALA A 519 -6.20 -14.02 18.87
N ALA A 520 -6.76 -12.99 18.23
CA ALA A 520 -7.03 -12.99 16.80
C ALA A 520 -5.74 -13.11 15.96
N LEU A 521 -4.65 -12.45 16.39
CA LEU A 521 -3.35 -12.56 15.75
C LEU A 521 -2.75 -13.97 15.92
N LEU A 522 -2.80 -14.53 17.13
CA LEU A 522 -2.31 -15.88 17.40
C LEU A 522 -3.14 -16.97 16.69
N GLU A 523 -4.43 -16.72 16.45
CA GLU A 523 -5.30 -17.65 15.73
C GLU A 523 -4.94 -17.75 14.25
N ARG A 524 -4.27 -16.74 13.68
CA ARG A 524 -3.72 -16.75 12.32
C ARG A 524 -2.41 -17.53 12.19
N GLU A 525 -1.84 -18.02 13.29
CA GLU A 525 -0.61 -18.81 13.25
C GLU A 525 -0.84 -20.20 12.67
N ARG A 526 0.11 -20.67 11.86
CA ARG A 526 0.05 -22.02 11.29
C ARG A 526 0.10 -23.08 12.40
N GLY A 527 -0.94 -23.92 12.49
CA GLY A 527 -1.10 -24.88 13.59
C GLY A 527 -1.37 -24.25 14.97
N GLY A 528 -1.50 -22.93 15.06
CA GLY A 528 -1.83 -22.22 16.31
C GLY A 528 -3.24 -22.57 16.79
N ASN A 529 -3.39 -22.80 18.08
CA ASN A 529 -4.67 -23.03 18.73
C ASN A 529 -4.81 -22.02 19.87
N VAL A 530 -5.94 -21.33 19.93
CA VAL A 530 -6.19 -20.25 20.88
C VAL A 530 -7.47 -20.54 21.66
N ARG A 531 -7.45 -20.28 22.95
CA ARG A 531 -8.63 -20.23 23.82
C ARG A 531 -8.60 -18.93 24.59
N VAL A 532 -9.73 -18.25 24.68
CA VAL A 532 -9.87 -16.99 25.42
C VAL A 532 -10.92 -17.16 26.50
N SER A 533 -10.60 -16.78 27.73
CA SER A 533 -11.56 -16.53 28.80
C SER A 533 -11.22 -15.19 29.48
N SER A 534 -11.95 -14.86 30.55
CA SER A 534 -11.62 -13.78 31.46
C SER A 534 -11.62 -14.29 32.91
N MET A 535 -11.12 -13.45 33.81
CA MET A 535 -11.24 -13.61 35.25
C MET A 535 -11.35 -12.22 35.92
N GLN A 536 -11.86 -12.18 37.14
CA GLN A 536 -12.00 -10.96 37.92
C GLN A 536 -10.70 -10.66 38.67
N ALA A 537 -10.10 -9.50 38.39
CA ALA A 537 -8.98 -8.98 39.15
C ALA A 537 -9.36 -8.72 40.61
N VAL A 538 -8.37 -8.82 41.50
CA VAL A 538 -8.55 -8.53 42.93
C VAL A 538 -8.51 -7.02 43.14
N PHE A 539 -9.40 -6.49 43.98
CA PHE A 539 -9.38 -5.08 44.38
C PHE A 539 -8.37 -4.81 45.51
N PRO A 540 -7.67 -3.65 45.52
CA PRO A 540 -7.51 -2.71 44.42
C PRO A 540 -6.88 -3.34 43.18
N SER A 541 -7.40 -3.02 42.00
CA SER A 541 -6.92 -3.56 40.72
C SER A 541 -5.59 -2.88 40.32
N ILE A 542 -4.53 -3.16 41.07
CA ILE A 542 -3.18 -2.59 40.94
C ILE A 542 -2.13 -3.71 40.99
N THR A 543 -0.93 -3.42 40.49
CA THR A 543 0.16 -4.39 40.41
C THR A 543 0.53 -5.02 41.77
N GLU A 544 0.50 -4.24 42.86
CA GLU A 544 0.83 -4.69 44.22
C GLU A 544 -0.10 -5.78 44.74
N VAL A 545 -1.30 -5.91 44.17
CA VAL A 545 -2.36 -6.84 44.58
C VAL A 545 -2.63 -7.91 43.52
N GLY A 546 -2.69 -7.52 42.25
CA GLY A 546 -3.00 -8.45 41.15
C GLY A 546 -1.86 -9.41 40.84
N MET A 547 -0.59 -8.96 40.86
CA MET A 547 0.54 -9.85 40.59
C MET A 547 0.69 -10.97 41.64
N PRO A 548 0.52 -10.70 42.95
CA PRO A 548 0.52 -11.75 43.98
C PRO A 548 -0.64 -12.74 43.85
N ALA A 549 -1.82 -12.27 43.45
CA ALA A 549 -3.01 -13.12 43.26
C ALA A 549 -2.80 -14.21 42.18
N LEU A 550 -1.93 -13.96 41.19
CA LEU A 550 -1.58 -14.93 40.13
C LEU A 550 -0.59 -16.03 40.57
N LEU A 551 -0.07 -15.97 41.79
CA LEU A 551 0.91 -16.94 42.34
C LEU A 551 0.19 -18.09 43.06
N PRO A 552 0.85 -19.25 43.24
CA PRO A 552 0.32 -20.28 44.13
C PRO A 552 0.31 -19.77 45.58
N HIS A 553 -0.85 -19.80 46.21
CA HIS A 553 -1.02 -19.44 47.61
C HIS A 553 -2.21 -20.16 48.25
N GLN A 554 -2.25 -20.20 49.59
CA GLN A 554 -3.43 -20.54 50.38
C GLN A 554 -4.06 -19.31 51.03
N ALA A 555 -3.25 -18.31 51.37
CA ALA A 555 -3.68 -17.03 51.92
C ALA A 555 -2.86 -15.87 51.33
N LEU A 556 -3.56 -14.75 51.10
CA LEU A 556 -2.95 -13.46 50.79
C LEU A 556 -3.14 -12.51 51.97
N GLU A 557 -2.08 -11.78 52.33
CA GLU A 557 -2.11 -10.82 53.44
C GLU A 557 -1.49 -9.49 53.03
N LEU A 558 -2.26 -8.41 53.14
CA LEU A 558 -1.78 -7.06 52.90
C LEU A 558 -0.82 -6.64 54.03
N ALA A 559 0.36 -6.15 53.67
CA ALA A 559 1.30 -5.62 54.64
C ALA A 559 0.67 -4.43 55.40
N ALA A 560 0.98 -4.29 56.70
CA ALA A 560 0.38 -3.27 57.55
C ALA A 560 0.61 -1.82 57.07
N ASP A 561 1.67 -1.59 56.30
CA ASP A 561 2.01 -0.30 55.69
C ASP A 561 1.43 -0.12 54.27
N GLY A 562 0.70 -1.12 53.75
CA GLY A 562 0.08 -1.09 52.44
C GLY A 562 1.06 -1.23 51.26
N SER A 563 2.32 -1.58 51.50
CA SER A 563 3.36 -1.50 50.46
C SER A 563 3.43 -2.72 49.53
N PHE A 564 2.98 -3.90 49.97
CA PHE A 564 2.93 -5.13 49.18
C PHE A 564 1.97 -6.16 49.81
N VAL A 565 1.67 -7.23 49.08
CA VAL A 565 0.91 -8.39 49.57
C VAL A 565 1.85 -9.58 49.80
N LEU A 566 1.65 -10.29 50.90
CA LEU A 566 2.32 -11.55 51.21
C LEU A 566 1.50 -12.72 50.65
N ALA A 567 2.18 -13.73 50.08
CA ALA A 567 1.61 -15.01 49.71
C ALA A 567 2.14 -16.08 50.68
N ASP A 568 1.28 -16.65 51.51
CA ASP A 568 1.65 -17.61 52.56
C ASP A 568 2.82 -17.12 53.44
N GLY A 569 2.80 -15.82 53.79
CA GLY A 569 3.84 -15.15 54.59
C GLY A 569 5.12 -14.77 53.82
N MET A 570 5.21 -15.06 52.52
CA MET A 570 6.35 -14.70 51.67
C MET A 570 6.10 -13.38 50.91
N PRO A 571 7.10 -12.48 50.82
CA PRO A 571 6.97 -11.25 50.05
C PRO A 571 6.86 -11.53 48.54
N THR A 572 6.22 -10.62 47.80
CA THR A 572 5.92 -10.78 46.37
C THR A 572 6.19 -9.52 45.52
N ALA A 573 6.81 -8.49 46.11
CA ALA A 573 6.99 -7.19 45.47
C ALA A 573 7.90 -7.21 44.23
N THR A 574 8.87 -8.14 44.18
CA THR A 574 9.88 -8.21 43.11
C THR A 574 9.84 -9.54 42.35
N THR A 575 10.32 -9.57 41.11
CA THR A 575 10.39 -10.81 40.31
C THR A 575 11.12 -11.96 41.02
N PRO A 576 12.28 -11.76 41.70
CA PRO A 576 12.93 -12.82 42.47
C PRO A 576 12.09 -13.32 43.66
N GLN A 577 11.35 -12.43 44.32
CA GLN A 577 10.44 -12.81 45.40
C GLN A 577 9.28 -13.66 44.89
N ARG A 578 8.71 -13.30 43.73
CA ARG A 578 7.67 -14.10 43.06
C ARG A 578 8.20 -15.47 42.62
N GLU A 579 9.44 -15.55 42.14
CA GLU A 579 10.11 -16.83 41.86
C GLU A 579 10.26 -17.68 43.12
N ALA A 580 10.59 -17.07 44.27
CA ALA A 580 10.69 -17.79 45.54
C ALA A 580 9.34 -18.43 45.96
N VAL A 581 8.22 -17.74 45.73
CA VAL A 581 6.88 -18.29 45.96
C VAL A 581 6.60 -19.46 45.01
N LEU A 582 6.86 -19.29 43.71
CA LEU A 582 6.63 -20.34 42.71
C LEU A 582 7.46 -21.60 42.98
N THR A 583 8.72 -21.43 43.38
CA THR A 583 9.65 -22.54 43.66
C THR A 583 9.32 -23.31 44.94
N HIS A 584 8.52 -22.73 45.84
CA HIS A 584 7.99 -23.42 47.01
C HIS A 584 7.02 -24.56 46.61
N VAL A 585 6.28 -24.39 45.51
CA VAL A 585 5.30 -25.37 45.01
C VAL A 585 5.83 -26.21 43.85
N GLU A 586 6.56 -25.61 42.91
CA GLU A 586 7.20 -26.29 41.78
C GLU A 586 8.71 -25.96 41.76
N PRO A 587 9.60 -26.84 42.26
CA PRO A 587 11.03 -26.56 42.42
C PRO A 587 11.76 -26.13 41.14
N THR A 588 11.23 -26.52 39.98
CA THR A 588 11.79 -26.15 38.67
C THR A 588 11.22 -24.83 38.13
N ALA A 589 10.33 -24.16 38.85
CA ALA A 589 9.71 -22.92 38.39
C ALA A 589 10.72 -21.78 38.27
N ARG A 590 10.49 -20.89 37.30
CA ARG A 590 11.31 -19.69 37.07
C ARG A 590 10.43 -18.47 36.84
N ALA A 591 10.91 -17.30 37.21
CA ALA A 591 10.25 -16.03 36.98
C ALA A 591 11.25 -14.96 36.49
N LEU A 592 10.93 -14.29 35.40
CA LEU A 592 11.82 -13.29 34.79
C LEU A 592 11.02 -12.25 33.99
N ARG A 593 11.68 -11.14 33.66
CA ARG A 593 11.12 -10.16 32.71
C ARG A 593 11.12 -10.75 31.29
N SER A 594 10.11 -10.44 30.50
CA SER A 594 10.01 -10.88 29.10
C SER A 594 11.21 -10.41 28.27
N SER A 595 11.68 -9.18 28.50
CA SER A 595 12.88 -8.63 27.85
C SER A 595 14.15 -9.44 28.18
N ALA A 596 14.31 -9.87 29.43
CA ALA A 596 15.43 -10.72 29.83
C ALA A 596 15.39 -12.07 29.12
N TYR A 597 14.20 -12.69 28.99
CA TYR A 597 14.03 -13.90 28.21
C TYR A 597 14.42 -13.70 26.74
N LEU A 598 13.91 -12.64 26.10
CA LEU A 598 14.19 -12.37 24.67
C LEU A 598 15.67 -12.13 24.38
N ASN A 599 16.39 -11.51 25.32
CA ASN A 599 17.81 -11.21 25.21
C ASN A 599 18.75 -12.42 25.43
N MET A 600 18.24 -13.55 25.95
CA MET A 600 19.04 -14.78 26.10
C MET A 600 19.43 -15.36 24.73
N ALA A 601 20.55 -16.10 24.69
CA ALA A 601 20.89 -16.87 23.51
C ALA A 601 19.85 -17.98 23.26
N GLY A 602 19.66 -18.38 22.00
CA GLY A 602 18.65 -19.40 21.68
C GLY A 602 18.88 -20.76 22.33
N VAL A 603 20.14 -21.11 22.63
CA VAL A 603 20.47 -22.33 23.37
C VAL A 603 20.06 -22.21 24.84
N GLU A 604 20.25 -21.04 25.46
CA GLU A 604 19.89 -20.77 26.86
C GLU A 604 18.39 -20.78 27.06
N ARG A 605 17.61 -20.15 26.17
CA ARG A 605 16.13 -20.19 26.25
C ARG A 605 15.60 -21.61 26.17
N LYS A 606 16.12 -22.42 25.25
CA LYS A 606 15.72 -23.83 25.10
C LYS A 606 16.07 -24.66 26.33
N ALA A 607 17.24 -24.43 26.93
CA ALA A 607 17.63 -25.09 28.17
C ALA A 607 16.70 -24.69 29.32
N LEU A 608 16.45 -23.38 29.50
CA LEU A 608 15.52 -22.85 30.50
C LEU A 608 14.14 -23.52 30.43
N LEU A 609 13.53 -23.55 29.24
CA LEU A 609 12.20 -24.14 29.05
C LEU A 609 12.17 -25.66 29.18
N LYS A 610 13.27 -26.35 28.86
CA LYS A 610 13.40 -27.80 29.02
C LYS A 610 13.53 -28.20 30.48
N ASP A 611 14.25 -27.41 31.27
CA ASP A 611 14.57 -27.70 32.66
C ASP A 611 13.48 -27.18 33.62
N SER A 612 12.55 -26.35 33.14
CA SER A 612 11.48 -25.76 33.93
C SER A 612 10.10 -26.30 33.53
N ARG A 613 9.31 -26.75 34.50
CA ARG A 613 7.90 -27.12 34.26
C ARG A 613 6.99 -25.90 34.16
N LEU A 614 7.36 -24.81 34.83
CA LEU A 614 6.59 -23.57 34.92
C LEU A 614 7.51 -22.35 34.78
N VAL A 615 7.17 -21.42 33.90
CA VAL A 615 7.93 -20.17 33.73
C VAL A 615 6.97 -18.99 33.70
N TYR A 616 7.20 -17.99 34.56
CA TYR A 616 6.47 -16.72 34.54
C TYR A 616 7.31 -15.64 33.83
N LEU A 617 6.73 -15.01 32.83
CA LEU A 617 7.32 -13.90 32.08
C LEU A 617 6.52 -12.63 32.33
N TYR A 618 7.15 -11.61 32.92
CA TYR A 618 6.50 -10.32 33.20
C TYR A 618 6.80 -9.29 32.10
N HIS A 619 5.74 -8.76 31.51
CA HIS A 619 5.72 -7.72 30.47
C HIS A 619 4.99 -6.48 31.01
N ASN A 620 5.42 -5.26 30.67
CA ASN A 620 4.90 -4.04 31.32
C ASN A 620 4.77 -2.81 30.40
N LYS A 621 4.70 -3.00 29.08
CA LYS A 621 4.69 -1.90 28.11
C LYS A 621 3.54 -0.91 28.33
N ILE A 622 2.31 -1.40 28.49
CA ILE A 622 1.10 -0.55 28.62
C ILE A 622 1.20 0.32 29.86
N ASP A 623 1.38 -0.30 31.03
CA ASP A 623 1.40 0.43 32.30
C ASP A 623 2.59 1.41 32.40
N ALA A 624 3.79 0.99 31.97
CA ALA A 624 4.97 1.86 31.97
C ALA A 624 4.84 3.10 31.06
N THR A 625 3.98 3.03 30.04
CA THR A 625 3.59 4.16 29.17
C THR A 625 2.50 5.01 29.83
N GLY A 626 1.47 4.36 30.39
CA GLY A 626 0.30 5.00 30.99
C GLY A 626 0.57 5.73 32.31
N GLU A 627 1.57 5.33 33.11
CA GLU A 627 1.84 5.94 34.42
C GLU A 627 2.64 7.25 34.36
N LYS A 628 3.16 7.63 33.18
CA LYS A 628 3.99 8.83 33.02
C LYS A 628 3.25 9.90 32.23
N ALA A 629 3.21 11.12 32.78
CA ALA A 629 2.56 12.25 32.14
C ALA A 629 3.09 12.54 30.73
N ALA A 630 4.38 12.27 30.48
CA ALA A 630 5.02 12.50 29.18
C ALA A 630 4.66 11.47 28.10
N THR A 631 4.08 10.33 28.45
CA THR A 631 3.80 9.22 27.51
C THR A 631 2.36 8.69 27.61
N GLN A 632 1.53 9.20 28.52
CA GLN A 632 0.16 8.69 28.73
C GLN A 632 -0.71 8.79 27.47
N ASP A 633 -0.45 9.77 26.60
CA ASP A 633 -1.19 9.97 25.35
C ASP A 633 -0.90 8.87 24.32
N ASP A 634 0.21 8.15 24.49
CA ASP A 634 0.64 7.06 23.61
C ASP A 634 0.17 5.68 24.12
N VAL A 635 -0.67 5.60 25.17
CA VAL A 635 -1.03 4.32 25.81
C VAL A 635 -1.75 3.37 24.87
N PHE A 636 -2.56 3.88 23.95
CA PHE A 636 -3.24 3.06 22.96
C PHE A 636 -2.32 2.58 21.83
N ASP A 637 -1.29 3.36 21.48
CA ASP A 637 -0.22 2.90 20.60
C ASP A 637 0.62 1.82 21.31
N ALA A 638 0.87 1.98 22.61
CA ALA A 638 1.47 0.94 23.43
C ALA A 638 0.62 -0.33 23.53
N CYS A 639 -0.72 -0.23 23.44
CA CYS A 639 -1.60 -1.40 23.31
C CYS A 639 -1.39 -2.10 21.96
N ALA A 640 -1.32 -1.35 20.85
CA ALA A 640 -1.04 -1.92 19.53
C ALA A 640 0.33 -2.61 19.47
N ASP A 641 1.37 -1.98 20.01
CA ASP A 641 2.70 -2.60 20.18
C ASP A 641 2.62 -3.89 21.01
N THR A 642 1.87 -3.86 22.12
CA THR A 642 1.70 -5.00 23.02
C THR A 642 1.05 -6.20 22.33
N VAL A 643 0.10 -5.97 21.42
CA VAL A 643 -0.52 -7.04 20.62
C VAL A 643 0.55 -7.83 19.85
N GLU A 644 1.42 -7.11 19.13
CA GLU A 644 2.50 -7.71 18.34
C GLU A 644 3.60 -8.34 19.21
N GLU A 645 3.99 -7.66 20.29
CA GLU A 645 5.01 -8.13 21.24
C GLU A 645 4.58 -9.44 21.93
N LEU A 646 3.35 -9.52 22.43
CA LEU A 646 2.83 -10.72 23.10
C LEU A 646 2.66 -11.89 22.12
N ALA A 647 2.15 -11.63 20.91
CA ALA A 647 2.03 -12.67 19.89
C ALA A 647 3.42 -13.20 19.48
N THR A 648 4.39 -12.31 19.29
CA THR A 648 5.78 -12.67 18.98
C THR A 648 6.43 -13.47 20.09
N LEU A 649 6.23 -13.06 21.35
CA LEU A 649 6.76 -13.77 22.51
C LEU A 649 6.16 -15.18 22.62
N ALA A 650 4.85 -15.33 22.45
CA ALA A 650 4.17 -16.61 22.47
C ALA A 650 4.64 -17.54 21.32
N ARG A 651 4.75 -17.02 20.09
CA ARG A 651 5.36 -17.72 18.95
C ARG A 651 6.76 -18.22 19.27
N ARG A 652 7.58 -17.35 19.88
CA ARG A 652 8.97 -17.66 20.22
C ARG A 652 9.06 -18.77 21.26
N VAL A 653 8.21 -18.75 22.29
CA VAL A 653 8.12 -19.83 23.28
C VAL A 653 7.77 -21.17 22.62
N CYS A 654 6.77 -21.21 21.74
CA CYS A 654 6.40 -22.44 21.04
C CYS A 654 7.49 -22.93 20.06
N THR A 655 8.32 -22.02 19.54
CA THR A 655 9.49 -22.36 18.72
C THR A 655 10.63 -22.94 19.56
N ASP A 656 10.91 -22.35 20.72
CA ASP A 656 11.99 -22.77 21.61
C ASP A 656 11.62 -24.10 22.34
N ALA A 657 10.35 -24.31 22.69
CA ALA A 657 9.85 -25.55 23.29
C ALA A 657 8.62 -26.10 22.56
N PRO A 658 8.81 -26.91 21.49
CA PRO A 658 7.72 -27.51 20.72
C PRO A 658 6.85 -28.45 21.57
N GLY A 659 5.72 -27.95 22.07
CA GLY A 659 4.81 -28.66 22.98
C GLY A 659 4.54 -27.93 24.30
N ALA A 660 5.17 -26.77 24.53
CA ALA A 660 4.83 -25.88 25.62
C ALA A 660 3.42 -25.28 25.46
N ARG A 661 2.79 -24.96 26.58
CA ARG A 661 1.54 -24.20 26.64
C ARG A 661 1.84 -22.79 27.11
N VAL A 662 1.36 -21.81 26.37
CA VAL A 662 1.47 -20.40 26.75
C VAL A 662 0.13 -19.96 27.32
N VAL A 663 0.16 -19.31 28.48
CA VAL A 663 -1.02 -18.68 29.09
C VAL A 663 -0.72 -17.21 29.28
N ILE A 664 -1.43 -16.33 28.59
CA ILE A 664 -1.25 -14.87 28.66
C ILE A 664 -2.37 -14.30 29.52
N THR A 665 -2.02 -13.46 30.49
CA THR A 665 -2.99 -12.83 31.40
C THR A 665 -2.50 -11.48 31.92
N ALA A 666 -3.28 -10.84 32.79
CA ALA A 666 -3.00 -9.53 33.38
C ALA A 666 -3.24 -9.56 34.89
N ASP A 667 -2.59 -8.62 35.58
CA ASP A 667 -2.83 -8.28 36.98
C ASP A 667 -4.01 -7.30 37.14
N HIS A 668 -4.14 -6.33 36.24
CA HIS A 668 -5.29 -5.44 36.18
C HIS A 668 -5.51 -4.91 34.75
N GLY A 669 -6.64 -4.22 34.55
CA GLY A 669 -6.85 -3.35 33.39
C GLY A 669 -6.74 -1.87 33.78
N PHE A 670 -7.28 -0.98 32.94
CA PHE A 670 -7.19 0.47 33.15
C PHE A 670 -8.36 1.20 32.48
N ILE A 671 -8.63 2.42 32.94
CA ILE A 671 -9.46 3.39 32.21
C ILE A 671 -8.52 4.38 31.53
N TYR A 672 -8.82 4.68 30.27
CA TYR A 672 -8.25 5.81 29.55
C TYR A 672 -9.33 6.62 28.86
N THR A 673 -9.28 7.93 29.01
CA THR A 673 -10.05 8.90 28.21
C THR A 673 -9.11 9.94 27.62
N ARG A 674 -9.21 10.23 26.33
CA ARG A 674 -8.38 11.23 25.64
C ARG A 674 -8.58 12.62 26.22
N ARG A 675 -9.81 12.95 26.62
CA ARG A 675 -10.11 14.20 27.32
C ARG A 675 -9.87 14.03 28.82
N GLU A 676 -9.22 15.02 29.41
CA GLU A 676 -9.12 15.10 30.86
C GLU A 676 -10.50 15.25 31.50
N LEU A 677 -10.67 14.64 32.67
CA LEU A 677 -11.90 14.77 33.43
C LEU A 677 -12.09 16.20 33.97
N ASN A 678 -13.34 16.65 33.99
CA ASN A 678 -13.69 17.93 34.60
C ASN A 678 -13.55 17.87 36.13
N GLU A 679 -13.42 19.03 36.79
CA GLU A 679 -13.34 19.08 38.26
C GLU A 679 -14.54 18.43 38.98
N CYS A 680 -15.73 18.46 38.38
CA CYS A 680 -16.94 17.83 38.93
C CYS A 680 -16.89 16.30 38.89
N GLN A 681 -15.95 15.71 38.15
CA GLN A 681 -15.69 14.28 38.06
C GLN A 681 -14.49 13.87 38.92
N MET A 682 -14.05 14.76 39.82
CA MET A 682 -12.95 14.51 40.73
C MET A 682 -13.36 14.74 42.19
N LEU A 683 -12.98 13.82 43.07
CA LEU A 683 -13.17 13.92 44.51
C LEU A 683 -11.94 14.55 45.16
N GLY A 684 -12.14 15.70 45.81
CA GLY A 684 -11.10 16.40 46.56
C GLY A 684 -11.05 15.96 48.03
N LYS A 685 -10.06 16.49 48.76
CA LYS A 685 -9.93 16.26 50.22
C LYS A 685 -11.22 16.54 51.04
N PRO A 686 -12.07 17.54 50.71
CA PRO A 686 -13.34 17.76 51.40
C PRO A 686 -14.39 16.68 51.15
N ASP A 687 -14.30 15.99 50.00
CA ASP A 687 -15.21 14.94 49.57
C ASP A 687 -14.73 13.55 50.03
N LEU A 688 -13.45 13.46 50.40
CA LEU A 688 -12.90 12.28 51.05
C LEU A 688 -13.49 12.14 52.44
N PRO A 689 -13.81 10.93 52.87
CA PRO A 689 -14.09 10.72 54.26
C PRO A 689 -12.87 11.10 55.09
N PHE A 690 -13.07 11.75 56.25
CA PHE A 690 -12.02 12.29 57.13
C PHE A 690 -11.05 11.20 57.65
N LEU A 691 -10.20 10.69 56.77
CA LEU A 691 -9.27 9.60 57.01
C LEU A 691 -7.86 10.16 56.81
N ASP A 692 -7.26 10.64 57.89
CA ASP A 692 -5.91 11.21 57.88
C ASP A 692 -4.80 10.16 57.64
N ALA A 693 -5.13 8.86 57.61
CA ALA A 693 -4.17 7.75 57.45
C ALA A 693 -4.74 6.54 56.68
N PRO A 694 -4.96 6.64 55.36
CA PRO A 694 -5.24 5.46 54.55
C PRO A 694 -4.01 4.56 54.42
N VAL A 695 -4.25 3.25 54.34
CA VAL A 695 -3.23 2.21 54.12
C VAL A 695 -2.82 2.20 52.66
N MET A 696 -3.79 2.29 51.75
CA MET A 696 -3.56 2.52 50.33
C MET A 696 -4.42 3.68 49.84
N HIS A 697 -3.89 4.48 48.93
CA HIS A 697 -4.61 5.57 48.31
C HIS A 697 -4.08 5.77 46.90
N GLY A 698 -4.85 5.33 45.92
CA GLY A 698 -4.63 5.57 44.50
C GLY A 698 -5.60 6.61 43.94
N LYS A 699 -5.65 6.74 42.61
CA LYS A 699 -6.63 7.62 41.95
C LYS A 699 -8.04 7.02 41.91
N ARG A 700 -8.15 5.70 42.08
CA ARG A 700 -9.39 4.94 41.94
C ARG A 700 -9.70 4.03 43.13
N HIS A 701 -8.88 4.07 44.18
CA HIS A 701 -9.10 3.28 45.39
C HIS A 701 -8.60 3.98 46.64
N LEU A 702 -9.21 3.59 47.75
CA LEU A 702 -8.81 3.92 49.10
C LEU A 702 -8.97 2.66 49.95
N VAL A 703 -7.93 2.26 50.68
CA VAL A 703 -7.99 1.14 51.64
C VAL A 703 -7.68 1.68 53.02
N VAL A 704 -8.53 1.39 53.99
CA VAL A 704 -8.39 1.89 55.36
C VAL A 704 -8.62 0.79 56.40
N PRO A 705 -8.11 0.95 57.63
CA PRO A 705 -8.41 0.04 58.71
C PRO A 705 -9.90 0.09 59.08
N ASN A 706 -10.49 -1.04 59.49
CA ASN A 706 -11.91 -1.15 59.85
C ASN A 706 -12.34 -0.18 60.95
N GLU A 707 -11.46 0.16 61.88
CA GLU A 707 -11.71 1.15 62.93
C GLU A 707 -11.96 2.56 62.38
N ALA A 708 -11.38 2.87 61.21
CA ALA A 708 -11.54 4.15 60.55
C ALA A 708 -12.86 4.24 59.77
N VAL A 709 -13.42 3.10 59.34
CA VAL A 709 -14.71 2.97 58.64
C VAL A 709 -15.89 3.43 59.50
N ALA A 710 -15.82 3.21 60.81
CA ALA A 710 -16.88 3.61 61.74
C ALA A 710 -17.07 5.14 61.84
N LYS A 711 -16.12 5.93 61.30
CA LYS A 711 -16.16 7.40 61.29
C LYS A 711 -16.76 7.98 60.00
N LEU A 712 -17.17 7.13 59.06
CA LEU A 712 -17.78 7.52 57.79
C LEU A 712 -19.26 7.88 57.98
N SER A 713 -19.69 9.03 57.45
CA SER A 713 -21.12 9.34 57.36
C SER A 713 -21.80 8.51 56.27
N ASP A 714 -23.11 8.31 56.39
CA ASP A 714 -23.92 7.62 55.38
C ASP A 714 -23.86 8.35 54.02
N GLU A 715 -23.74 9.68 54.02
CA GLU A 715 -23.55 10.50 52.82
C GLU A 715 -22.24 10.16 52.11
N ALA A 716 -21.12 10.05 52.84
CA ALA A 716 -19.82 9.73 52.26
C ALA A 716 -19.82 8.32 51.64
N ARG A 717 -20.49 7.36 52.30
CA ARG A 717 -20.60 5.97 51.81
C ARG A 717 -21.41 5.85 50.52
N ARG A 718 -22.30 6.79 50.21
CA ARG A 718 -23.09 6.77 48.96
C ARG A 718 -22.26 7.11 47.71
N VAL A 719 -21.18 7.87 47.88
CA VAL A 719 -20.28 8.30 46.78
C VAL A 719 -19.34 7.17 46.35
N PHE A 720 -19.11 6.19 47.22
CA PHE A 720 -18.20 5.07 47.00
C PHE A 720 -18.95 3.75 46.76
N VAL A 721 -18.20 2.83 46.17
CA VAL A 721 -18.45 1.39 46.23
C VAL A 721 -17.57 0.85 47.35
N ASN A 722 -18.19 0.16 48.32
CA ASN A 722 -17.46 -0.51 49.39
C ASN A 722 -17.05 -1.91 48.91
N VAL A 723 -15.87 -2.35 49.32
CA VAL A 723 -15.31 -3.65 48.94
C VAL A 723 -14.72 -4.31 50.18
N ASP A 724 -15.18 -5.53 50.49
CA ASP A 724 -14.57 -6.35 51.53
C ASP A 724 -13.13 -6.71 51.16
N MET A 725 -12.21 -6.47 52.08
CA MET A 725 -10.78 -6.76 51.90
C MET A 725 -10.35 -8.04 52.62
N GLY A 726 -11.28 -8.82 53.18
CA GLY A 726 -10.98 -9.97 54.04
C GLY A 726 -10.15 -11.05 53.34
N ARG A 727 -10.15 -11.10 52.01
CA ARG A 727 -9.31 -11.97 51.17
C ARG A 727 -7.83 -11.57 51.17
N LEU A 728 -7.50 -10.31 51.47
CA LEU A 728 -6.14 -9.82 51.68
C LEU A 728 -5.81 -9.68 53.17
N GLY A 729 -6.48 -10.43 54.04
CA GLY A 729 -6.32 -10.37 55.48
C GLY A 729 -7.39 -9.53 56.19
N ALA A 730 -7.66 -9.86 57.46
CA ALA A 730 -8.69 -9.18 58.24
C ALA A 730 -8.24 -7.78 58.69
N GLY A 731 -9.18 -6.85 58.83
CA GLY A 731 -8.97 -5.55 59.47
C GLY A 731 -8.92 -4.35 58.53
N PHE A 732 -9.14 -4.55 57.23
CA PHE A 732 -9.21 -3.47 56.24
C PHE A 732 -10.55 -3.46 55.49
N GLU A 733 -10.90 -2.30 54.97
CA GLU A 733 -12.06 -2.06 54.11
C GLU A 733 -11.63 -1.21 52.91
N GLY A 734 -12.16 -1.56 51.74
CA GLY A 734 -11.89 -0.91 50.47
C GLY A 734 -13.00 0.05 50.04
N PHE A 735 -12.60 1.16 49.41
CA PHE A 735 -13.52 2.12 48.81
C PHE A 735 -13.04 2.49 47.40
N ALA A 736 -13.90 2.34 46.41
CA ALA A 736 -13.67 2.79 45.04
C ALA A 736 -14.65 3.92 44.68
N PRO A 737 -14.22 5.00 44.01
CA PRO A 737 -15.15 5.94 43.40
C PRO A 737 -16.05 5.21 42.39
N ARG A 738 -17.32 5.60 42.33
CA ARG A 738 -18.25 5.10 41.31
C ARG A 738 -17.83 5.54 39.91
N GLU A 739 -18.26 4.78 38.90
CA GLU A 739 -18.12 5.15 37.49
C GLU A 739 -16.66 5.48 37.12
N ASN A 740 -16.40 6.59 36.40
CA ASN A 740 -15.04 7.02 36.06
C ASN A 740 -14.46 8.09 37.01
N VAL A 741 -15.08 8.35 38.17
CA VAL A 741 -14.66 9.43 39.07
C VAL A 741 -13.25 9.20 39.63
N HIS A 742 -12.41 10.24 39.70
CA HIS A 742 -11.03 10.13 40.20
C HIS A 742 -10.83 10.85 41.54
N PHE A 743 -9.96 10.35 42.40
CA PHE A 743 -9.43 11.13 43.52
C PHE A 743 -8.42 12.18 43.03
N LYS A 744 -8.55 13.43 43.47
CA LYS A 744 -7.56 14.49 43.19
C LYS A 744 -6.23 14.14 43.88
N ARG A 745 -5.18 13.92 43.08
CA ARG A 745 -3.83 13.60 43.55
C ARG A 745 -2.82 14.63 43.00
N PRO A 746 -1.87 15.11 43.82
CA PRO A 746 -0.79 15.96 43.32
C PRO A 746 0.14 15.17 42.38
N GLY A 747 0.26 15.62 41.15
CA GLY A 747 1.12 14.98 40.14
C GLY A 747 0.59 13.64 39.61
N GLY A 748 1.24 13.14 38.56
CA GLY A 748 0.84 11.93 37.85
C GLY A 748 -0.01 12.21 36.60
N THR A 749 -0.52 11.13 36.01
CA THR A 749 -1.36 11.13 34.81
C THR A 749 -2.84 11.44 35.11
N ASN A 750 -3.55 12.07 34.19
CA ASN A 750 -4.96 12.41 34.37
C ASN A 750 -5.87 11.53 33.51
N ASN A 751 -5.36 11.14 32.33
CA ASN A 751 -6.10 10.40 31.33
C ASN A 751 -6.04 8.90 31.57
N TYR A 752 -4.91 8.39 32.06
CA TYR A 752 -4.70 6.97 32.40
C TYR A 752 -4.82 6.75 33.90
N VAL A 753 -5.70 5.84 34.32
CA VAL A 753 -5.89 5.44 35.72
C VAL A 753 -6.23 3.96 35.86
N HIS A 754 -5.93 3.41 37.04
CA HIS A 754 -6.31 2.06 37.44
C HIS A 754 -6.53 2.00 38.96
N GLY A 755 -6.94 0.83 39.44
CA GLY A 755 -7.14 0.50 40.84
C GLY A 755 -8.59 0.44 41.30
N GLY A 756 -9.55 0.77 40.44
CA GLY A 756 -10.97 0.82 40.74
C GLY A 756 -11.73 -0.48 40.50
N MET A 757 -13.04 -0.33 40.30
CA MET A 757 -14.00 -1.44 40.16
C MET A 757 -14.74 -1.44 38.81
N SER A 758 -14.28 -0.68 37.81
CA SER A 758 -14.90 -0.68 36.49
C SER A 758 -14.69 -2.01 35.76
N LEU A 759 -15.53 -2.31 34.76
CA LEU A 759 -15.33 -3.49 33.91
C LEU A 759 -13.97 -3.45 33.21
N GLN A 760 -13.52 -2.27 32.78
CA GLN A 760 -12.24 -2.07 32.12
C GLN A 760 -11.03 -2.36 33.03
N GLU A 761 -11.20 -2.18 34.34
CA GLU A 761 -10.17 -2.43 35.36
C GLU A 761 -10.18 -3.88 35.87
N LEU A 762 -11.37 -4.47 36.07
CA LEU A 762 -11.55 -5.77 36.72
C LEU A 762 -11.57 -6.96 35.75
N CYS A 763 -12.08 -6.79 34.52
CA CYS A 763 -12.19 -7.88 33.55
C CYS A 763 -10.85 -8.12 32.85
N VAL A 764 -9.99 -8.90 33.48
CA VAL A 764 -8.68 -9.27 32.93
C VAL A 764 -8.77 -10.55 32.08
N PRO A 765 -8.03 -10.62 30.97
CA PRO A 765 -8.10 -11.74 30.03
C PRO A 765 -7.27 -12.95 30.49
N VAL A 766 -7.63 -14.14 29.99
CA VAL A 766 -6.78 -15.34 30.03
C VAL A 766 -6.77 -15.98 28.65
N ILE A 767 -5.62 -15.95 27.97
CA ILE A 767 -5.43 -16.55 26.64
C ILE A 767 -4.56 -17.79 26.77
N GLY A 768 -5.09 -18.96 26.42
CA GLY A 768 -4.29 -20.17 26.22
C GLY A 768 -3.87 -20.32 24.77
N PHE A 769 -2.58 -20.51 24.51
CA PHE A 769 -2.01 -20.69 23.18
C PHE A 769 -1.05 -21.88 23.10
N TRP A 770 -1.11 -22.60 21.98
CA TRP A 770 -0.11 -23.61 21.60
C TRP A 770 -0.07 -23.84 20.09
N CYS A 771 1.08 -24.27 19.58
CA CYS A 771 1.22 -24.73 18.20
C CYS A 771 1.10 -26.25 18.13
N ALA A 772 0.06 -26.73 17.46
CA ALA A 772 -0.10 -28.13 17.10
C ALA A 772 0.92 -28.52 16.01
N ARG A 773 1.42 -29.76 16.06
CA ARG A 773 2.36 -30.28 15.06
C ARG A 773 1.61 -30.76 13.82
N SER A 774 2.23 -30.61 12.66
CA SER A 774 1.70 -31.17 11.41
C SER A 774 1.43 -32.67 11.57
N GLY A 775 0.24 -33.12 11.15
CA GLY A 775 -0.24 -34.49 11.32
C GLY A 775 -0.97 -34.81 12.63
N SER A 776 -1.04 -33.85 13.58
CA SER A 776 -1.91 -34.00 14.76
C SER A 776 -3.38 -33.66 14.44
N LYS A 777 -4.32 -34.20 15.21
CA LYS A 777 -5.76 -33.95 15.04
C LYS A 777 -6.13 -32.47 15.19
N ASP A 778 -5.38 -31.74 16.03
CA ASP A 778 -5.63 -30.32 16.33
C ASP A 778 -4.85 -29.38 15.40
N PHE A 779 -4.20 -29.91 14.36
CA PHE A 779 -3.48 -29.11 13.38
C PHE A 779 -4.42 -28.61 12.28
N VAL A 780 -4.50 -27.30 12.14
CA VAL A 780 -5.17 -26.63 11.02
C VAL A 780 -4.16 -25.71 10.34
N ASP A 781 -4.00 -25.89 9.03
CA ASP A 781 -3.13 -25.03 8.22
C ASP A 781 -3.85 -23.71 7.89
N THR A 782 -3.06 -22.68 7.57
CA THR A 782 -3.61 -21.42 7.08
C THR A 782 -3.86 -21.52 5.57
N ARG A 783 -4.84 -20.76 5.07
CA ARG A 783 -5.09 -20.60 3.64
C ARG A 783 -5.46 -19.16 3.31
N ALA A 784 -5.11 -18.70 2.12
CA ALA A 784 -5.54 -17.40 1.61
C ALA A 784 -7.05 -17.41 1.31
N ALA A 785 -7.74 -16.31 1.62
CA ALA A 785 -9.10 -16.04 1.15
C ALA A 785 -9.09 -15.92 -0.36
N THR A 786 -10.00 -16.63 -1.04
CA THR A 786 -9.99 -16.70 -2.51
C THR A 786 -11.06 -15.82 -3.14
N LEU A 787 -10.80 -15.34 -4.37
CA LEU A 787 -11.77 -14.64 -5.20
C LEU A 787 -12.23 -15.53 -6.35
N ARG A 788 -13.52 -15.46 -6.68
CA ARG A 788 -14.10 -16.08 -7.87
C ARG A 788 -14.94 -15.08 -8.64
N VAL A 789 -15.00 -15.21 -9.96
CA VAL A 789 -15.89 -14.38 -10.78
C VAL A 789 -17.35 -14.73 -10.48
N LEU A 790 -18.13 -13.71 -10.10
CA LEU A 790 -19.57 -13.81 -9.84
C LEU A 790 -20.40 -13.54 -11.12
N SER A 791 -19.84 -12.78 -12.06
CA SER A 791 -20.54 -12.34 -13.27
C SER A 791 -20.79 -13.51 -14.24
N GLU A 792 -22.05 -13.78 -14.60
CA GLU A 792 -22.40 -14.84 -15.57
C GLU A 792 -22.05 -14.46 -17.03
N GLY A 793 -22.16 -13.17 -17.36
CA GLY A 793 -21.85 -12.65 -18.69
C GLY A 793 -20.34 -12.58 -18.95
N ARG A 794 -19.85 -13.33 -19.94
CA ARG A 794 -18.44 -13.36 -20.37
C ARG A 794 -18.18 -12.57 -21.66
N ARG A 795 -18.96 -11.52 -21.89
CA ARG A 795 -18.86 -10.67 -23.08
C ARG A 795 -18.68 -9.21 -22.69
N VAL A 796 -17.62 -8.58 -23.19
CA VAL A 796 -17.29 -7.16 -23.00
C VAL A 796 -17.65 -6.43 -24.30
N THR A 797 -18.46 -5.39 -24.22
CA THR A 797 -18.89 -4.59 -25.38
C THR A 797 -18.47 -3.12 -25.30
N ASN A 798 -17.94 -2.70 -24.15
CA ASN A 798 -17.55 -1.32 -23.87
C ASN A 798 -16.08 -1.28 -23.44
N SER A 799 -15.37 -0.18 -23.74
CA SER A 799 -13.98 0.03 -23.31
C SER A 799 -13.84 0.19 -21.80
N LEU A 800 -14.91 0.62 -21.12
CA LEU A 800 -15.01 0.70 -19.65
C LEU A 800 -16.08 -0.28 -19.18
N PHE A 801 -15.74 -1.21 -18.29
CA PHE A 801 -16.67 -2.22 -17.80
C PHE A 801 -16.29 -2.71 -16.40
N SER A 802 -17.22 -3.41 -15.74
CA SER A 802 -17.01 -3.97 -14.40
C SER A 802 -17.16 -5.48 -14.41
N VAL A 803 -16.33 -6.16 -13.62
CA VAL A 803 -16.47 -7.58 -13.30
C VAL A 803 -16.71 -7.69 -11.80
N ASN A 804 -17.84 -8.28 -11.44
CA ASN A 804 -18.13 -8.60 -10.04
C ASN A 804 -17.46 -9.93 -9.68
N LEU A 805 -16.76 -9.91 -8.55
CA LEU A 805 -16.12 -11.05 -7.92
C LEU A 805 -16.79 -11.30 -6.57
N ILE A 806 -16.65 -12.51 -6.06
CA ILE A 806 -17.06 -12.89 -4.72
C ILE A 806 -15.85 -13.43 -3.97
N GLN A 807 -15.62 -12.94 -2.76
CA GLN A 807 -14.70 -13.58 -1.83
C GLN A 807 -15.41 -14.79 -1.20
N GLU A 808 -14.92 -15.98 -1.49
CA GLU A 808 -15.64 -17.22 -1.16
C GLU A 808 -15.73 -17.40 0.37
N GLU A 809 -14.63 -17.14 1.07
CA GLU A 809 -14.51 -17.35 2.51
C GLU A 809 -14.31 -16.04 3.28
N PRO A 810 -14.93 -15.84 4.46
CA PRO A 810 -14.58 -14.71 5.31
C PRO A 810 -13.11 -14.79 5.76
N ALA A 811 -12.39 -13.68 5.73
CA ALA A 811 -11.00 -13.57 6.15
C ALA A 811 -10.90 -13.55 7.70
N GLN A 812 -11.16 -14.69 8.33
CA GLN A 812 -11.17 -14.88 9.78
C GLN A 812 -10.42 -16.14 10.19
N GLY A 813 -9.80 -16.11 11.37
CA GLY A 813 -9.06 -17.23 11.95
C GLY A 813 -7.98 -17.76 11.00
N LYS A 814 -8.18 -18.97 10.46
CA LYS A 814 -7.24 -19.67 9.56
C LYS A 814 -7.34 -19.26 8.10
N VAL A 815 -8.32 -18.45 7.73
CA VAL A 815 -8.43 -17.87 6.40
C VAL A 815 -7.80 -16.47 6.45
N LEU A 816 -6.64 -16.33 5.82
CA LEU A 816 -5.86 -15.10 5.82
C LEU A 816 -6.32 -14.16 4.70
N PRO A 817 -6.30 -12.83 4.92
CA PRO A 817 -6.54 -11.88 3.83
C PRO A 817 -5.49 -12.04 2.73
N CYS A 818 -5.87 -11.80 1.48
CA CYS A 818 -4.98 -11.90 0.32
C CYS A 818 -5.24 -10.77 -0.68
N GLU A 819 -4.19 -10.26 -1.32
CA GLU A 819 -4.29 -9.27 -2.40
C GLU A 819 -4.05 -9.93 -3.76
N TYR A 820 -4.89 -9.59 -4.73
CA TYR A 820 -4.85 -10.12 -6.08
C TYR A 820 -4.71 -9.00 -7.11
N GLU A 821 -4.03 -9.30 -8.21
CA GLU A 821 -3.97 -8.48 -9.42
C GLU A 821 -4.77 -9.14 -10.53
N LEU A 822 -5.65 -8.36 -11.15
CA LEU A 822 -6.56 -8.79 -12.20
C LEU A 822 -6.23 -8.04 -13.48
N VAL A 823 -6.09 -8.76 -14.59
CA VAL A 823 -5.80 -8.15 -15.90
C VAL A 823 -6.44 -8.95 -17.02
N PHE A 824 -6.89 -8.27 -18.08
CA PHE A 824 -7.29 -8.94 -19.32
C PHE A 824 -6.10 -9.14 -20.24
N THR A 825 -5.96 -10.34 -20.80
CA THR A 825 -4.95 -10.66 -21.80
C THR A 825 -5.57 -11.19 -23.09
N ASP A 826 -4.85 -11.01 -24.20
CA ASP A 826 -5.13 -11.72 -25.45
C ASP A 826 -4.71 -13.21 -25.37
N ALA A 827 -4.82 -13.91 -26.50
CA ALA A 827 -4.42 -15.31 -26.60
C ALA A 827 -2.91 -15.56 -26.55
N SER A 828 -2.10 -14.54 -26.85
CA SER A 828 -0.64 -14.56 -26.79
C SER A 828 -0.10 -14.22 -25.39
N GLY A 829 -0.97 -13.73 -24.50
CA GLY A 829 -0.63 -13.33 -23.13
C GLY A 829 -0.31 -11.84 -22.99
N ASN A 830 -0.48 -11.03 -24.04
CA ASN A 830 -0.32 -9.60 -23.97
C ASN A 830 -1.47 -8.99 -23.18
N GLU A 831 -1.17 -8.06 -22.29
CA GLU A 831 -2.17 -7.36 -21.49
C GLU A 831 -2.91 -6.32 -22.32
N VAL A 832 -4.23 -6.37 -22.32
CA VAL A 832 -5.11 -5.52 -23.13
C VAL A 832 -6.01 -4.58 -22.30
N SER A 833 -5.82 -4.58 -20.97
CA SER A 833 -6.46 -3.66 -20.03
C SER A 833 -5.46 -3.04 -19.05
N ASP A 834 -5.93 -2.14 -18.21
CA ASP A 834 -5.29 -1.81 -16.94
C ASP A 834 -5.24 -3.03 -16.00
N THR A 835 -4.28 -3.03 -15.08
CA THR A 835 -4.21 -3.98 -13.96
C THR A 835 -4.99 -3.45 -12.77
N VAL A 836 -5.96 -4.24 -12.28
CA VAL A 836 -6.84 -3.88 -11.17
C VAL A 836 -6.45 -4.67 -9.93
N LYS A 837 -6.18 -3.97 -8.82
CA LYS A 837 -5.97 -4.58 -7.50
C LYS A 837 -7.31 -4.98 -6.89
N ALA A 838 -7.37 -6.14 -6.23
CA ALA A 838 -8.54 -6.64 -5.54
C ALA A 838 -8.15 -7.31 -4.22
N HIS A 839 -8.71 -6.84 -3.11
CA HIS A 839 -8.42 -7.40 -1.78
C HIS A 839 -9.50 -8.39 -1.34
N ALA A 840 -9.07 -9.61 -1.01
CA ALA A 840 -9.87 -10.63 -0.34
C ALA A 840 -9.66 -10.53 1.17
N ASN A 841 -10.11 -9.43 1.79
CA ASN A 841 -9.90 -9.13 3.21
C ASN A 841 -11.20 -8.99 4.02
N LYS A 842 -12.35 -9.29 3.41
CA LYS A 842 -13.65 -9.08 4.04
C LYS A 842 -13.94 -10.15 5.08
N THR A 843 -14.35 -9.74 6.27
CA THR A 843 -14.53 -10.65 7.41
C THR A 843 -15.98 -11.11 7.60
N SER A 844 -16.96 -10.45 6.97
CA SER A 844 -18.38 -10.77 7.15
C SER A 844 -18.71 -12.19 6.74
N VAL A 845 -19.50 -12.90 7.57
CA VAL A 845 -20.05 -14.22 7.23
C VAL A 845 -21.13 -14.14 6.14
N ASN A 846 -21.75 -12.98 5.95
CA ASN A 846 -22.71 -12.74 4.88
C ASN A 846 -21.99 -12.61 3.53
N SER A 847 -22.28 -13.54 2.61
CA SER A 847 -21.66 -13.53 1.27
C SER A 847 -21.96 -12.28 0.44
N GLN A 848 -23.12 -11.63 0.65
CA GLN A 848 -23.48 -10.43 -0.11
C GLN A 848 -22.57 -9.24 0.25
N GLU A 849 -22.08 -9.19 1.49
CA GLU A 849 -21.14 -8.17 1.94
C GLU A 849 -19.71 -8.43 1.42
N ARG A 850 -19.45 -9.64 0.91
CA ARG A 850 -18.16 -10.11 0.38
C ARG A 850 -17.97 -9.95 -1.14
N VAL A 851 -18.85 -9.19 -1.79
CA VAL A 851 -18.70 -8.87 -3.22
C VAL A 851 -17.58 -7.84 -3.42
N VAL A 852 -16.72 -8.08 -4.40
CA VAL A 852 -15.63 -7.19 -4.82
C VAL A 852 -15.89 -6.74 -6.25
N HIS A 853 -15.83 -5.44 -6.50
CA HIS A 853 -16.14 -4.86 -7.81
C HIS A 853 -14.86 -4.42 -8.52
N ALA A 854 -14.41 -5.15 -9.54
CA ALA A 854 -13.25 -4.76 -10.34
C ALA A 854 -13.69 -3.97 -11.58
N LYS A 855 -13.13 -2.77 -11.79
CA LYS A 855 -13.46 -1.91 -12.94
C LYS A 855 -12.27 -1.78 -13.88
N PHE A 856 -12.44 -2.20 -15.12
CA PHE A 856 -11.39 -2.24 -16.12
C PHE A 856 -11.56 -1.15 -17.17
N ALA A 857 -10.44 -0.66 -17.68
CA ALA A 857 -10.31 0.13 -18.88
C ALA A 857 -9.46 -0.64 -19.90
N LEU A 858 -9.99 -0.82 -21.11
CA LEU A 858 -9.24 -1.41 -22.22
C LEU A 858 -8.20 -0.43 -22.76
N ARG A 859 -7.06 -0.96 -23.20
CA ARG A 859 -5.98 -0.18 -23.80
C ARG A 859 -6.37 0.31 -25.20
N ALA A 860 -5.99 1.55 -25.52
CA ALA A 860 -6.40 2.24 -26.75
C ALA A 860 -5.86 1.62 -28.05
N ALA A 861 -4.68 0.98 -27.98
CA ALA A 861 -3.88 0.61 -29.14
C ALA A 861 -4.21 -0.78 -29.74
N ASP A 862 -5.03 -1.60 -29.07
CA ASP A 862 -4.97 -3.06 -29.27
C ASP A 862 -5.96 -3.64 -30.31
N GLY A 863 -6.75 -2.83 -31.02
CA GLY A 863 -7.62 -3.30 -32.11
C GLY A 863 -8.39 -4.60 -31.81
N PHE A 864 -9.50 -4.53 -31.06
CA PHE A 864 -10.15 -5.73 -30.52
C PHE A 864 -10.90 -6.58 -31.57
N SER A 865 -10.66 -7.89 -31.57
CA SER A 865 -11.32 -8.84 -32.47
C SER A 865 -12.33 -9.72 -31.72
N ALA A 866 -13.60 -9.62 -32.10
CA ALA A 866 -14.66 -10.47 -31.55
C ALA A 866 -14.52 -11.97 -31.89
N LYS A 867 -13.55 -12.35 -32.73
CA LYS A 867 -13.32 -13.74 -33.18
C LYS A 867 -12.31 -14.50 -32.31
N GLY A 868 -11.47 -13.80 -31.54
CA GLY A 868 -10.42 -14.41 -30.69
C GLY A 868 -10.85 -14.52 -29.21
N PRO A 869 -10.34 -15.51 -28.45
CA PRO A 869 -10.59 -15.60 -27.02
C PRO A 869 -9.68 -14.62 -26.26
N TYR A 870 -10.27 -13.93 -25.28
CA TYR A 870 -9.56 -13.12 -24.28
C TYR A 870 -9.66 -13.79 -22.91
N TYR A 871 -8.77 -13.41 -21.99
CA TYR A 871 -8.72 -14.03 -20.67
C TYR A 871 -8.63 -13.01 -19.56
N LEU A 872 -9.52 -13.12 -18.57
CA LEU A 872 -9.32 -12.46 -17.28
C LEU A 872 -8.41 -13.36 -16.43
N VAL A 873 -7.25 -12.83 -16.08
CA VAL A 873 -6.22 -13.54 -15.29
C VAL A 873 -6.19 -12.96 -13.89
N CYS A 874 -6.24 -13.82 -12.87
CA CYS A 874 -6.07 -13.45 -11.47
C CYS A 874 -4.72 -13.97 -10.97
N ARG A 875 -3.84 -13.03 -10.58
CA ARG A 875 -2.52 -13.31 -10.02
C ARG A 875 -2.52 -12.96 -8.53
N GLU A 876 -1.97 -13.83 -7.70
CA GLU A 876 -1.66 -13.46 -6.31
C GLU A 876 -0.51 -12.45 -6.31
N ARG A 877 -0.70 -11.30 -5.66
CA ARG A 877 0.24 -10.16 -5.78
C ARG A 877 1.64 -10.49 -5.26
N GLU A 878 1.73 -11.17 -4.11
CA GLU A 878 3.02 -11.46 -3.48
C GLU A 878 3.85 -12.50 -4.26
N THR A 879 3.19 -13.51 -4.84
CA THR A 879 3.87 -14.65 -5.47
C THR A 879 3.91 -14.56 -7.00
N GLY A 880 3.10 -13.70 -7.60
CA GLY A 880 2.85 -13.64 -9.04
C GLY A 880 2.12 -14.88 -9.60
N LYS A 881 1.71 -15.81 -8.74
CA LYS A 881 1.10 -17.07 -9.16
C LYS A 881 -0.29 -16.82 -9.74
N ILE A 882 -0.53 -17.34 -10.94
CA ILE A 882 -1.86 -17.37 -11.54
C ILE A 882 -2.74 -18.34 -10.74
N VAL A 883 -3.77 -17.80 -10.09
CA VAL A 883 -4.74 -18.57 -9.28
C VAL A 883 -5.80 -19.19 -10.18
N TRP A 884 -6.34 -18.40 -11.11
CA TRP A 884 -7.31 -18.85 -12.10
C TRP A 884 -7.27 -17.97 -13.36
N ARG A 885 -7.84 -18.51 -14.43
CA ARG A 885 -7.99 -17.84 -15.73
C ARG A 885 -9.40 -18.10 -16.26
N GLU A 886 -10.11 -17.04 -16.60
CA GLU A 886 -11.50 -17.11 -17.09
C GLU A 886 -11.58 -16.61 -18.54
N THR A 887 -12.38 -17.28 -19.37
CA THR A 887 -12.48 -16.94 -20.80
C THR A 887 -13.55 -15.87 -21.04
N TYR A 888 -13.22 -14.87 -21.86
CA TYR A 888 -14.09 -13.77 -22.26
C TYR A 888 -14.06 -13.55 -23.78
N THR A 889 -15.10 -12.89 -24.29
CA THR A 889 -15.14 -12.31 -25.63
C THR A 889 -15.18 -10.79 -25.53
N ILE A 890 -14.25 -10.09 -26.19
CA ILE A 890 -14.24 -8.63 -26.27
C ILE A 890 -14.72 -8.23 -27.67
N ALA A 891 -15.82 -7.47 -27.73
CA ALA A 891 -16.50 -7.04 -28.94
C ALA A 891 -16.88 -5.56 -28.80
N VAL A 892 -15.87 -4.69 -28.69
CA VAL A 892 -16.05 -3.24 -28.59
C VAL A 892 -16.19 -2.67 -30.00
N SER A 893 -17.21 -1.84 -30.21
CA SER A 893 -17.42 -1.15 -31.48
C SER A 893 -16.40 -0.01 -31.60
N PHE A 894 -15.78 0.14 -32.78
CA PHE A 894 -14.73 1.13 -33.10
C PHE A 894 -14.82 2.39 -32.23
N ALA A 895 -13.82 2.57 -31.36
CA ALA A 895 -13.50 3.87 -30.82
C ALA A 895 -12.90 4.74 -31.95
N PRO A 896 -12.88 6.08 -31.85
CA PRO A 896 -12.32 6.94 -32.88
C PRO A 896 -10.79 6.80 -32.89
N VAL A 897 -10.29 5.70 -33.45
CA VAL A 897 -8.94 5.61 -33.97
C VAL A 897 -9.10 5.72 -35.47
N ALA A 898 -8.90 6.95 -35.95
CA ALA A 898 -8.70 7.38 -37.32
C ALA A 898 -9.44 6.60 -38.42
N ASP A 899 -10.31 7.31 -39.14
CA ASP A 899 -10.46 7.10 -40.58
C ASP A 899 -9.05 7.08 -41.18
N PHE A 900 -8.55 5.90 -41.52
CA PHE A 900 -7.29 5.76 -42.24
C PHE A 900 -7.55 6.34 -43.62
N GLY A 901 -7.26 7.63 -43.76
CA GLY A 901 -7.28 8.33 -45.03
C GLY A 901 -6.44 7.56 -46.02
N PHE A 902 -7.12 6.77 -46.86
CA PHE A 902 -6.60 6.30 -48.13
C PHE A 902 -6.67 7.42 -49.16
#